data_AF-A0A349NGK9-F1
#
_entry.id   AF-A0A349NGK9-F1
#
_cell.length_a   1.000
_cell.length_b   1.000
_cell.length_c   1.000
_cell.angle_alpha   90.00
_cell.angle_beta   90.00
_cell.angle_gamma   90.00
#
_symmetry.space_group_name_H-M   'P 1'
#
loop_
_entity.id
_entity.type
_entity.pdbx_description
1 polymer ?
#
loop_
_entity_poly.entity_id
_entity_poly.type
_entity_poly.pdbx_seq_one_letter_code
_entity_poly.pdbx_strand_id
1 'polypeptide(L)'
;EKPEDIDSYLHKDFKPNSLRNSIVETVLREALKVTKDIWTTYGTIDEVHIEMGRDLKQPKEKRIKDMKRNLQNQRVNLRIRYLLQEFADPKYNIESVRPNSPGQQELLKIYEDNALNSDQNVPEDILDIVDHLGSPTKPISQAETMKYRLWLEQKYCSPYTGQTIPLSKLFTPAYEIEHIIPQSRYFDDSLSNKVICESEVNKAKGRMLGYEFITKQGGSIIPGSQGKDFKILDKIQYEKFVKQHYSRNHGKMKKLLMEDIPDAFINRQLNDSRYMARKALEIFSHLVREQNNDEEAISKNIIATNGSITDRLKKEWGIKDVWNQIITPRFERMNQITGTHNYGEWICKNGKRYFQINIPPSISMGFSKKRIDHRHHAMDAIIIACTTRNHINYLNNSMAVSKQKDQRNDLKHLLCTKKSTDDKGNYIWQFNKPWPTFTQDVHKELNSIIVSFKQNLRVINRMSNYYWHYINGQKVCSKQVKGDSWSIRKSLHKATVSGAVRLPERKTVKFAIALKNIHQICDKKKRHIIQDVIKSYSHYDEKTILKYFKDRKYIIEDYDFSKLEIYTLPQEAKWAATRINIDASFDQKAINSITDSGVRNILSSHLKKYNDANGKEHPEKAFSPEGLQDMNLHLKELNQGKAHKPILKVRKYEALGNKFNIGIRGSKDKKYVEADKGTNLFFAIYEDEEGNRTYDSIPFNIAVEHLKNLEDIAPQRKEDGSKLLFTLSPNDLVYLPEEGEHVDKNHLCKDRIYKMVSSSGKQSFFIPCNVATTIEDKKEFSPLNKMEKSINGVMIKRSCIKINVNRLGDIL
;
A
#
# COMPACT_ATOMS: atom_id res chain seq x y z
N GLU A 1 -23.25 -11.47 29.21
CA GLU A 1 -22.93 -11.80 30.61
C GLU A 1 -21.84 -12.87 30.73
N LYS A 2 -21.66 -13.72 29.72
CA LYS A 2 -20.56 -14.70 29.63
C LYS A 2 -19.80 -14.56 28.30
N PRO A 3 -18.53 -15.00 28.21
CA PRO A 3 -17.78 -15.00 26.96
C PRO A 3 -18.48 -15.74 25.80
N GLU A 4 -19.22 -16.82 26.10
CA GLU A 4 -19.95 -17.62 25.11
C GLU A 4 -21.11 -16.86 24.45
N ASP A 5 -21.62 -15.81 25.10
CA ASP A 5 -22.67 -14.96 24.55
C ASP A 5 -22.19 -14.24 23.28
N ILE A 6 -20.89 -13.94 23.18
CA ILE A 6 -20.30 -13.33 21.99
C ILE A 6 -20.43 -14.28 20.79
N ASP A 7 -20.23 -15.58 20.97
CA ASP A 7 -20.41 -16.55 19.88
C ASP A 7 -21.87 -16.62 19.46
N SER A 8 -22.78 -16.67 20.43
CA SER A 8 -24.23 -16.66 20.17
C SER A 8 -24.64 -15.43 19.36
N TYR A 9 -24.16 -14.25 19.74
CA TYR A 9 -24.38 -12.99 19.03
C TYR A 9 -23.80 -13.02 17.60
N LEU A 10 -22.55 -13.50 17.44
CA LEU A 10 -21.89 -13.61 16.13
C LEU A 10 -22.60 -14.60 15.18
N HIS A 11 -23.30 -15.59 15.72
CA HIS A 11 -24.04 -16.59 14.97
C HIS A 11 -25.48 -16.17 14.65
N LYS A 12 -26.19 -15.57 15.61
CA LYS A 12 -27.63 -15.27 15.52
C LYS A 12 -27.91 -13.86 15.02
N ASP A 13 -27.27 -12.86 15.61
CA ASP A 13 -27.66 -11.45 15.46
C ASP A 13 -26.74 -10.70 14.49
N PHE A 14 -25.43 -10.94 14.55
CA PHE A 14 -24.44 -10.29 13.70
C PHE A 14 -24.02 -11.17 12.51
N LYS A 15 -25.01 -11.61 11.71
CA LYS A 15 -24.80 -12.55 10.58
C LYS A 15 -23.84 -12.01 9.52
N PRO A 16 -23.15 -12.90 8.77
CA PRO A 16 -22.32 -12.50 7.63
C PRO A 16 -23.11 -11.68 6.61
N ASN A 17 -22.53 -10.57 6.13
CA ASN A 17 -23.15 -9.60 5.21
C ASN A 17 -24.32 -8.80 5.81
N SER A 18 -24.40 -8.70 7.14
CA SER A 18 -25.37 -7.84 7.81
C SER A 18 -25.05 -6.35 7.62
N LEU A 19 -23.77 -6.00 7.43
CA LEU A 19 -23.34 -4.63 7.18
C LEU A 19 -23.07 -4.40 5.69
N ARG A 20 -23.43 -3.21 5.19
CA ARG A 20 -23.16 -2.81 3.79
C ARG A 20 -21.67 -2.80 3.42
N ASN A 21 -20.78 -2.70 4.41
CA ASN A 21 -19.33 -2.73 4.20
C ASN A 21 -18.72 -3.98 4.85
N SER A 22 -18.30 -4.93 4.03
CA SER A 22 -17.75 -6.22 4.46
C SER A 22 -16.42 -6.11 5.20
N ILE A 23 -15.62 -5.07 4.93
CA ILE A 23 -14.36 -4.82 5.65
C ILE A 23 -14.66 -4.45 7.10
N VAL A 24 -15.64 -3.57 7.30
CA VAL A 24 -16.09 -3.14 8.63
C VAL A 24 -16.56 -4.32 9.45
N GLU A 25 -17.42 -5.13 8.83
CA GLU A 25 -17.96 -6.32 9.47
C GLU A 25 -16.85 -7.29 9.88
N THR A 26 -15.87 -7.51 8.99
CA THR A 26 -14.72 -8.36 9.29
C THR A 26 -13.92 -7.85 10.47
N VAL A 27 -13.64 -6.54 10.54
CA VAL A 27 -12.89 -5.94 11.65
C VAL A 27 -13.64 -6.07 12.97
N LEU A 28 -14.95 -5.77 13.00
CA LEU A 28 -15.77 -5.89 14.22
C LEU A 28 -15.87 -7.34 14.69
N ARG A 29 -16.06 -8.29 13.78
CA ARG A 29 -16.10 -9.72 14.10
C ARG A 29 -14.79 -10.21 14.70
N GLU A 30 -13.66 -9.82 14.13
CA GLU A 30 -12.36 -10.21 14.69
C GLU A 30 -12.08 -9.53 16.03
N ALA A 31 -12.42 -8.25 16.19
CA ALA A 31 -12.28 -7.55 17.47
C ALA A 31 -13.13 -8.19 18.59
N LEU A 32 -14.37 -8.60 18.29
CA LEU A 32 -15.23 -9.34 19.23
C LEU A 32 -14.61 -10.68 19.64
N LYS A 33 -14.04 -11.43 18.69
CA LYS A 33 -13.35 -12.69 19.00
C LYS A 33 -12.11 -12.49 19.86
N VAL A 34 -11.30 -11.47 19.57
CA VAL A 34 -10.16 -11.11 20.44
C VAL A 34 -10.66 -10.78 21.84
N THR A 35 -11.73 -10.00 21.94
CA THR A 35 -12.32 -9.60 23.23
C THR A 35 -12.83 -10.81 24.01
N LYS A 36 -13.47 -11.77 23.32
CA LYS A 36 -13.86 -13.06 23.91
C LYS A 36 -12.64 -13.80 24.45
N ASP A 37 -11.61 -13.99 23.62
CA ASP A 37 -10.43 -14.76 24.01
C ASP A 37 -9.72 -14.11 25.21
N ILE A 38 -9.68 -12.77 25.27
CA ILE A 38 -9.19 -12.01 26.43
C ILE A 38 -10.06 -12.26 27.66
N TRP A 39 -11.39 -12.13 27.54
CA TRP A 39 -12.33 -12.34 28.65
C TRP A 39 -12.22 -13.76 29.21
N THR A 40 -12.13 -14.78 28.35
CA THR A 40 -11.96 -16.17 28.76
C THR A 40 -10.62 -16.40 29.48
N THR A 41 -9.55 -15.72 29.06
CA THR A 41 -8.20 -15.97 29.59
C THR A 41 -7.91 -15.18 30.87
N TYR A 42 -8.35 -13.93 30.94
CA TYR A 42 -7.95 -12.98 31.99
C TYR A 42 -9.11 -12.56 32.91
N GLY A 43 -10.35 -12.95 32.61
CA GLY A 43 -11.53 -12.62 33.42
C GLY A 43 -12.27 -11.37 32.95
N THR A 44 -13.06 -10.79 33.83
CA THR A 44 -14.01 -9.70 33.51
C THR A 44 -13.31 -8.44 33.01
N ILE A 45 -13.98 -7.71 32.13
CA ILE A 45 -13.47 -6.46 31.53
C ILE A 45 -14.21 -5.29 32.18
N ASP A 46 -13.48 -4.42 32.87
CA ASP A 46 -14.07 -3.27 33.56
C ASP A 46 -14.36 -2.10 32.59
N GLU A 47 -13.41 -1.78 31.72
CA GLU A 47 -13.52 -0.67 30.75
C GLU A 47 -13.03 -1.09 29.36
N VAL A 48 -13.64 -0.52 28.29
CA VAL A 48 -13.22 -0.74 26.90
C VAL A 48 -12.84 0.58 26.24
N HIS A 49 -11.57 0.68 25.83
CA HIS A 49 -11.04 1.87 25.17
C HIS A 49 -10.85 1.63 23.67
N ILE A 50 -11.36 2.55 22.85
CA ILE A 50 -11.36 2.39 21.38
C ILE A 50 -10.77 3.63 20.72
N GLU A 51 -9.73 3.44 19.92
CA GLU A 51 -9.23 4.50 19.03
C GLU A 51 -9.99 4.51 17.70
N MET A 52 -10.51 5.69 17.37
CA MET A 52 -11.33 5.87 16.19
C MET A 52 -10.49 6.14 14.93
N GLY A 53 -10.46 5.17 14.00
CA GLY A 53 -9.78 5.31 12.70
C GLY A 53 -10.52 6.24 11.73
N ARG A 54 -9.80 7.23 11.17
CA ARG A 54 -10.34 8.18 10.17
C ARG A 54 -10.56 7.56 8.77
N ASP A 55 -9.79 6.52 8.43
CA ASP A 55 -9.67 6.00 7.05
C ASP A 55 -10.54 4.76 6.74
N LEU A 56 -11.01 4.04 7.77
CA LEU A 56 -11.62 2.71 7.63
C LEU A 56 -12.93 2.69 6.82
N LYS A 57 -13.59 3.83 6.69
CA LYS A 57 -14.85 3.96 5.96
C LYS A 57 -14.70 4.45 4.53
N GLN A 58 -13.55 4.99 4.17
CA GLN A 58 -13.41 5.62 2.87
C GLN A 58 -13.46 4.55 1.76
N PRO A 59 -14.29 4.74 0.72
CA PRO A 59 -14.24 3.90 -0.47
C PRO A 59 -12.80 3.80 -0.99
N LYS A 60 -12.46 2.68 -1.64
CA LYS A 60 -11.10 2.42 -2.16
C LYS A 60 -10.57 3.61 -2.95
N GLU A 61 -11.41 4.25 -3.76
CA GLU A 61 -11.07 5.43 -4.57
C GLU A 61 -10.73 6.67 -3.74
N LYS A 62 -11.52 6.98 -2.69
CA LYS A 62 -11.25 8.11 -1.80
C LYS A 62 -9.95 7.90 -1.01
N ARG A 63 -9.69 6.66 -0.55
CA ARG A 63 -8.40 6.29 0.07
C ARG A 63 -7.23 6.48 -0.88
N ILE A 64 -7.37 6.08 -2.14
CA ILE A 64 -6.34 6.29 -3.16
C ILE A 64 -6.13 7.80 -3.41
N LYS A 65 -7.19 8.60 -3.45
CA LYS A 65 -7.10 10.06 -3.63
C LYS A 65 -6.38 10.73 -2.45
N ASP A 66 -6.75 10.38 -1.23
CA ASP A 66 -6.11 10.92 -0.02
C ASP A 66 -4.66 10.46 0.10
N MET A 67 -4.36 9.19 -0.23
CA MET A 67 -2.99 8.68 -0.32
C MET A 67 -2.19 9.47 -1.37
N LYS A 68 -2.72 9.69 -2.57
CA LYS A 68 -2.06 10.47 -3.63
C LYS A 68 -1.78 11.91 -3.18
N ARG A 69 -2.75 12.56 -2.53
CA ARG A 69 -2.59 13.90 -1.97
C ARG A 69 -1.51 13.95 -0.89
N ASN A 70 -1.51 13.00 0.03
CA ASN A 70 -0.50 12.91 1.08
C ASN A 70 0.90 12.63 0.50
N LEU A 71 0.98 11.77 -0.52
CA LEU A 71 2.23 11.50 -1.23
C LEU A 71 2.74 12.73 -1.98
N GLN A 72 1.85 13.50 -2.62
CA GLN A 72 2.20 14.77 -3.26
C GLN A 72 2.70 15.80 -2.24
N ASN A 73 2.03 15.91 -1.09
CA ASN A 73 2.49 16.77 0.00
C ASN A 73 3.88 16.37 0.50
N GLN A 74 4.15 15.07 0.62
CA GLN A 74 5.47 14.56 0.98
C GLN A 74 6.51 14.84 -0.11
N ARG A 75 6.18 14.68 -1.39
CA ARG A 75 7.05 15.03 -2.52
C ARG A 75 7.48 16.49 -2.49
N VAL A 76 6.52 17.39 -2.30
CA VAL A 76 6.78 18.82 -2.20
C VAL A 76 7.71 19.10 -1.02
N ASN A 77 7.39 18.55 0.17
CA ASN A 77 8.24 18.73 1.35
C ASN A 77 9.68 18.19 1.15
N LEU A 78 9.83 17.06 0.45
CA LEU A 78 11.15 16.48 0.14
C LEU A 78 11.91 17.33 -0.89
N ARG A 79 11.26 17.78 -1.95
CA ARG A 79 11.86 18.69 -2.92
C ARG A 79 12.38 19.96 -2.25
N ILE A 80 11.57 20.56 -1.40
CA ILE A 80 11.95 21.78 -0.67
C ILE A 80 13.12 21.51 0.27
N ARG A 81 13.13 20.35 0.93
CA ARG A 81 14.27 19.93 1.74
C ARG A 81 15.54 19.81 0.91
N TYR A 82 15.48 19.28 -0.33
CA TYR A 82 16.63 19.23 -1.22
C TYR A 82 17.09 20.62 -1.66
N LEU A 83 16.16 21.49 -2.04
CA LEU A 83 16.48 22.89 -2.37
C LEU A 83 17.18 23.58 -1.21
N LEU A 84 16.68 23.39 0.02
CA LEU A 84 17.35 23.90 1.21
C LEU A 84 18.72 23.24 1.45
N GLN A 85 18.93 21.98 1.07
CA GLN A 85 20.24 21.34 1.15
C GLN A 85 21.22 21.93 0.14
N GLU A 86 20.79 22.21 -1.09
CA GLU A 86 21.61 22.89 -2.09
C GLU A 86 21.95 24.32 -1.67
N PHE A 87 20.97 25.06 -1.13
CA PHE A 87 21.22 26.40 -0.60
C PHE A 87 22.12 26.43 0.64
N ALA A 88 22.25 25.31 1.35
CA ALA A 88 23.20 25.17 2.46
C ALA A 88 24.63 24.85 2.00
N ASP A 89 24.87 24.61 0.69
CA ASP A 89 26.21 24.39 0.16
C ASP A 89 27.02 25.72 0.20
N PRO A 90 28.25 25.71 0.76
CA PRO A 90 29.12 26.89 0.85
C PRO A 90 29.33 27.63 -0.47
N LYS A 91 29.18 26.94 -1.62
CA LYS A 91 29.33 27.52 -2.96
C LYS A 91 28.31 28.63 -3.27
N TYR A 92 27.14 28.61 -2.65
CA TYR A 92 26.08 29.59 -2.91
C TYR A 92 26.12 30.80 -1.97
N ASN A 93 27.01 30.78 -0.96
CA ASN A 93 27.22 31.88 0.00
C ASN A 93 25.93 32.35 0.72
N ILE A 94 24.96 31.45 0.89
CA ILE A 94 23.70 31.73 1.59
C ILE A 94 23.86 31.31 3.05
N GLU A 95 23.92 32.28 3.97
CA GLU A 95 24.05 32.00 5.40
C GLU A 95 22.74 31.46 6.02
N SER A 96 22.86 30.72 7.13
CA SER A 96 21.73 30.33 8.00
C SER A 96 20.66 29.38 7.40
N VAL A 97 20.97 28.67 6.32
CA VAL A 97 20.08 27.65 5.76
C VAL A 97 20.11 26.38 6.62
N ARG A 98 18.95 25.96 7.13
CA ARG A 98 18.78 24.74 7.93
C ARG A 98 17.82 23.79 7.22
N PRO A 99 18.35 22.84 6.43
CA PRO A 99 17.51 21.99 5.58
C PRO A 99 16.48 21.13 6.33
N ASN A 100 16.73 20.86 7.61
CA ASN A 100 15.85 20.09 8.48
C ASN A 100 14.80 20.94 9.22
N SER A 101 14.79 22.27 9.09
CA SER A 101 13.88 23.17 9.82
C SER A 101 12.47 23.11 9.24
N PRO A 102 11.43 22.73 10.03
CA PRO A 102 10.05 22.71 9.55
C PRO A 102 9.54 24.08 9.09
N GLY A 103 10.00 25.16 9.73
CA GLY A 103 9.58 26.53 9.41
C GLY A 103 10.12 27.00 8.05
N GLN A 104 11.41 26.77 7.75
CA GLN A 104 11.99 27.11 6.45
C GLN A 104 11.40 26.26 5.31
N GLN A 105 11.13 24.97 5.58
CA GLN A 105 10.45 24.09 4.63
C GLN A 105 9.03 24.56 4.32
N GLU A 106 8.29 25.02 5.34
CA GLU A 106 6.92 25.54 5.13
C GLU A 106 6.93 26.88 4.39
N LEU A 107 7.92 27.75 4.66
CA LEU A 107 8.09 29.04 3.97
C LEU A 107 8.31 28.86 2.46
N LEU A 108 9.28 28.03 2.07
CA LEU A 108 9.58 27.73 0.66
C LEU A 108 8.42 27.02 -0.04
N LYS A 109 7.67 26.18 0.68
CA LYS A 109 6.47 25.54 0.16
C LYS A 109 5.43 26.56 -0.25
N ILE A 110 5.18 27.52 0.64
CA ILE A 110 4.21 28.59 0.42
C ILE A 110 4.68 29.49 -0.73
N TYR A 111 5.98 29.77 -0.83
CA TYR A 111 6.56 30.50 -1.96
C TYR A 111 6.30 29.79 -3.29
N GLU A 112 6.65 28.51 -3.41
CA GLU A 112 6.45 27.73 -4.64
C GLU A 112 4.96 27.58 -5.00
N ASP A 113 4.11 27.29 -4.02
CA ASP A 113 2.67 27.17 -4.22
C ASP A 113 2.03 28.51 -4.65
N ASN A 114 2.57 29.66 -4.22
CA ASN A 114 2.09 30.97 -4.66
C ASN A 114 2.66 31.35 -6.03
N ALA A 115 3.97 31.22 -6.25
CA ALA A 115 4.65 31.58 -7.50
C ALA A 115 4.18 30.75 -8.70
N LEU A 116 3.89 29.45 -8.53
CA LEU A 116 3.37 28.58 -9.59
C LEU A 116 1.89 28.88 -9.96
N ASN A 117 1.17 29.60 -9.11
CA ASN A 117 -0.26 29.94 -9.30
C ASN A 117 -0.50 31.40 -9.71
N SER A 118 0.57 32.20 -9.83
CA SER A 118 0.55 33.60 -10.27
C SER A 118 1.45 33.78 -11.49
N ASP A 119 0.85 34.14 -12.63
CA ASP A 119 1.54 34.44 -13.90
C ASP A 119 2.29 35.80 -13.89
N GLN A 120 2.86 36.23 -12.76
CA GLN A 120 3.53 37.53 -12.64
C GLN A 120 4.78 37.49 -11.77
N ASN A 121 5.76 38.30 -12.20
CA ASN A 121 7.09 38.49 -11.64
C ASN A 121 7.12 38.67 -10.11
N VAL A 122 8.18 38.13 -9.52
CA VAL A 122 8.51 38.20 -8.09
C VAL A 122 8.62 39.67 -7.63
N PRO A 123 7.88 40.12 -6.60
CA PRO A 123 8.07 41.44 -6.00
C PRO A 123 9.45 41.55 -5.32
N GLU A 124 10.17 42.66 -5.52
CA GLU A 124 11.50 42.95 -4.97
C GLU A 124 11.55 42.80 -3.43
N ASP A 125 10.43 43.07 -2.74
CA ASP A 125 10.25 43.01 -1.29
C ASP A 125 10.51 41.62 -0.66
N ILE A 126 10.54 40.55 -1.47
CA ILE A 126 10.81 39.17 -1.01
C ILE A 126 12.32 38.86 -0.99
N LEU A 127 13.13 39.53 -1.82
CA LEU A 127 14.60 39.42 -1.76
C LEU A 127 15.13 40.03 -0.45
N ASP A 128 14.54 41.13 0.00
CA ASP A 128 14.88 41.78 1.28
C ASP A 128 14.59 40.90 2.50
N ILE A 129 13.61 39.98 2.42
CA ILE A 129 13.34 39.01 3.50
C ILE A 129 14.47 38.00 3.60
N VAL A 130 15.04 37.56 2.48
CA VAL A 130 16.15 36.59 2.47
C VAL A 130 17.40 37.22 3.09
N ASP A 131 17.65 38.51 2.84
CA ASP A 131 18.78 39.25 3.39
C ASP A 131 18.62 39.64 4.88
N HIS A 132 17.41 39.98 5.33
CA HIS A 132 17.17 40.36 6.74
C HIS A 132 17.05 39.18 7.73
N LEU A 133 17.03 37.93 7.24
CA LEU A 133 16.88 36.73 8.08
C LEU A 133 18.19 36.21 8.69
N GLY A 134 19.33 36.86 8.40
CA GLY A 134 20.66 36.53 8.92
C GLY A 134 20.94 37.03 10.36
N SER A 135 20.10 36.69 11.35
CA SER A 135 20.42 36.96 12.76
C SER A 135 20.45 35.68 13.63
N PRO A 136 21.58 35.35 14.30
CA PRO A 136 21.88 34.00 14.80
C PRO A 136 21.17 33.57 16.10
N THR A 137 20.26 34.36 16.69
CA THR A 137 19.83 34.14 18.09
C THR A 137 18.34 33.90 18.34
N LYS A 138 17.46 33.86 17.33
CA LYS A 138 16.05 33.47 17.53
C LYS A 138 15.50 32.59 16.40
N PRO A 139 15.08 31.34 16.67
CA PRO A 139 14.30 30.58 15.70
C PRO A 139 12.97 31.28 15.44
N ILE A 140 12.61 31.49 14.16
CA ILE A 140 11.32 32.05 13.74
C ILE A 140 10.21 31.17 14.34
N SER A 141 9.29 31.79 15.07
CA SER A 141 8.19 31.08 15.71
C SER A 141 7.15 30.64 14.67
N GLN A 142 6.45 29.54 14.94
CA GLN A 142 5.33 29.08 14.08
C GLN A 142 4.26 30.17 13.85
N ALA A 143 4.14 31.13 14.77
CA ALA A 143 3.22 32.25 14.66
C ALA A 143 3.65 33.25 13.58
N GLU A 144 4.94 33.55 13.46
CA GLU A 144 5.48 34.50 12.47
C GLU A 144 5.39 33.93 11.06
N THR A 145 5.69 32.64 10.87
CA THR A 145 5.48 31.94 9.59
C THR A 145 3.99 31.95 9.17
N MET A 146 3.08 31.82 10.14
CA MET A 146 1.64 31.88 9.89
C MET A 146 1.19 33.28 9.47
N LYS A 147 1.71 34.34 10.11
CA LYS A 147 1.42 35.73 9.71
C LYS A 147 1.80 36.00 8.25
N TYR A 148 2.99 35.57 7.84
CA TYR A 148 3.47 35.72 6.47
C TYR A 148 2.61 34.96 5.45
N ARG A 149 2.24 33.72 5.77
CA ARG A 149 1.33 32.92 4.94
C ARG A 149 -0.01 33.60 4.69
N LEU A 150 -0.62 34.12 5.75
CA LEU A 150 -1.91 34.80 5.68
C LEU A 150 -1.81 36.12 4.91
N TRP A 151 -0.72 36.86 5.09
CA TRP A 151 -0.45 38.09 4.35
C TRP A 151 -0.41 37.88 2.83
N LEU A 152 0.28 36.83 2.36
CA LEU A 152 0.30 36.44 0.95
C LEU A 152 -1.07 36.00 0.43
N GLU A 153 -1.78 35.14 1.19
CA GLU A 153 -3.12 34.66 0.80
C GLU A 153 -4.11 35.81 0.62
N GLN A 154 -3.95 36.88 1.40
CA GLN A 154 -4.79 38.06 1.39
C GLN A 154 -4.43 39.11 0.34
N LYS A 155 -3.40 38.84 -0.48
CA LYS A 155 -2.81 39.81 -1.40
C LYS A 155 -2.42 41.10 -0.68
N TYR A 156 -1.81 40.95 0.49
CA TYR A 156 -1.23 42.03 1.27
C TYR A 156 -2.23 43.00 1.91
N CYS A 157 -3.54 42.76 1.81
CA CYS A 157 -4.56 43.66 2.33
C CYS A 157 -5.31 43.08 3.54
N SER A 158 -5.65 43.94 4.50
CA SER A 158 -6.52 43.58 5.62
C SER A 158 -7.97 43.40 5.14
N PRO A 159 -8.68 42.32 5.54
CA PRO A 159 -10.00 42.03 5.03
C PRO A 159 -11.07 42.99 5.54
N TYR A 160 -10.87 43.61 6.69
CA TYR A 160 -11.87 44.46 7.35
C TYR A 160 -11.73 45.94 7.00
N THR A 161 -10.51 46.41 6.72
CA THR A 161 -10.22 47.81 6.38
C THR A 161 -9.88 48.00 4.90
N GLY A 162 -9.49 46.93 4.19
CA GLY A 162 -8.97 47.00 2.83
C GLY A 162 -7.59 47.64 2.71
N GLN A 163 -6.97 48.08 3.82
CA GLN A 163 -5.66 48.73 3.80
C GLN A 163 -4.54 47.74 3.51
N THR A 164 -3.50 48.22 2.83
CA THR A 164 -2.27 47.45 2.62
C THR A 164 -1.51 47.27 3.93
N ILE A 165 -1.05 46.06 4.16
CA ILE A 165 -0.25 45.66 5.32
C ILE A 165 1.21 45.70 4.87
N PRO A 166 2.02 46.69 5.31
CA PRO A 166 3.42 46.75 4.93
C PRO A 166 4.19 45.61 5.62
N LEU A 167 5.03 44.91 4.85
CA LEU A 167 5.83 43.78 5.32
C LEU A 167 6.70 44.14 6.53
N SER A 168 7.28 45.34 6.55
CA SER A 168 8.08 45.86 7.66
C SER A 168 7.34 45.93 8.99
N LYS A 169 6.00 45.99 8.97
CA LYS A 169 5.15 46.01 10.18
C LYS A 169 4.44 44.68 10.45
N LEU A 170 4.48 43.72 9.53
CA LEU A 170 3.75 42.44 9.63
C LEU A 170 4.15 41.63 10.87
N PHE A 171 5.44 41.64 11.23
CA PHE A 171 5.96 40.90 12.38
C PHE A 171 5.85 41.68 13.69
N THR A 172 5.41 42.94 13.65
CA THR A 172 5.22 43.76 14.85
C THR A 172 3.89 43.44 15.54
N PRO A 173 3.70 43.89 16.80
CA PRO A 173 2.42 43.82 17.49
C PRO A 173 1.31 44.68 16.86
N ALA A 174 1.58 45.45 15.80
CA ALA A 174 0.56 46.21 15.09
C ALA A 174 -0.42 45.31 14.33
N TYR A 175 0.01 44.11 13.89
CA TYR A 175 -0.82 43.16 13.16
C TYR A 175 -0.89 41.80 13.85
N GLU A 176 -2.10 41.25 13.93
CA GLU A 176 -2.41 40.01 14.64
C GLU A 176 -3.19 39.04 13.76
N ILE A 177 -3.02 37.74 14.06
CA ILE A 177 -3.82 36.69 13.45
C ILE A 177 -5.19 36.70 14.12
N GLU A 178 -6.22 36.88 13.31
CA GLU A 178 -7.61 37.00 13.67
C GLU A 178 -8.38 35.74 13.24
N HIS A 179 -9.35 35.33 14.08
CA HIS A 179 -10.24 34.21 13.78
C HIS A 179 -11.61 34.72 13.30
N ILE A 180 -11.85 34.58 11.99
CA ILE A 180 -13.06 35.07 11.29
C ILE A 180 -14.32 34.71 12.09
N ILE A 181 -14.42 33.44 12.46
CA ILE A 181 -15.35 32.94 13.46
C ILE A 181 -14.61 32.89 14.80
N PRO A 182 -15.00 33.71 15.79
CA PRO A 182 -14.34 33.74 17.09
C PRO A 182 -14.33 32.36 17.73
N GLN A 183 -13.18 31.98 18.29
CA GLN A 183 -13.03 30.71 19.00
C GLN A 183 -14.04 30.54 20.15
N SER A 184 -14.48 31.65 20.76
CA SER A 184 -15.51 31.66 21.80
C SER A 184 -16.89 31.19 21.34
N ARG A 185 -17.18 31.24 20.03
CA ARG A 185 -18.44 30.78 19.44
C ARG A 185 -18.29 29.44 18.71
N TYR A 186 -17.14 29.18 18.08
CA TYR A 186 -16.88 27.92 17.37
C TYR A 186 -15.37 27.64 17.25
N PHE A 187 -14.94 26.49 17.77
CA PHE A 187 -13.53 26.09 17.81
C PHE A 187 -13.07 25.54 16.46
N ASP A 188 -12.64 26.45 15.57
CA ASP A 188 -12.03 26.10 14.29
C ASP A 188 -10.70 26.84 14.12
N ASP A 189 -9.61 26.12 14.39
CA ASP A 189 -8.24 26.65 14.24
C ASP A 189 -7.62 26.35 12.86
N SER A 190 -8.43 25.91 11.90
CA SER A 190 -7.95 25.69 10.54
C SER A 190 -7.53 27.00 9.87
N LEU A 191 -6.59 26.91 8.93
CA LEU A 191 -6.16 28.05 8.13
C LEU A 191 -7.32 28.79 7.45
N SER A 192 -8.39 28.06 7.11
CA SER A 192 -9.60 28.63 6.50
C SER A 192 -10.40 29.56 7.42
N ASN A 193 -10.16 29.53 8.73
CA ASN A 193 -10.77 30.44 9.72
C ASN A 193 -9.82 31.56 10.18
N LYS A 194 -8.61 31.66 9.62
CA LYS A 194 -7.60 32.65 10.05
C LYS A 194 -7.38 33.71 8.97
N VAL A 195 -7.24 34.96 9.40
CA VAL A 195 -6.79 36.11 8.59
C VAL A 195 -5.81 36.96 9.40
N ILE A 196 -5.05 37.83 8.76
CA ILE A 196 -4.23 38.86 9.40
C ILE A 196 -4.94 40.21 9.27
N CYS A 197 -5.08 40.93 10.37
CA CYS A 197 -5.60 42.30 10.39
C CYS A 197 -4.89 43.15 11.46
N GLU A 198 -5.21 44.44 11.48
CA GLU A 198 -4.74 45.40 12.48
C GLU A 198 -5.21 44.97 13.87
N SER A 199 -4.33 45.07 14.86
CA SER A 199 -4.60 44.57 16.21
C SER A 199 -5.72 45.34 16.90
N GLU A 200 -5.86 46.64 16.60
CA GLU A 200 -6.98 47.47 17.05
C GLU A 200 -8.32 46.99 16.46
N VAL A 201 -8.33 46.59 15.18
CA VAL A 201 -9.52 46.08 14.51
C VAL A 201 -9.89 44.69 15.05
N ASN A 202 -8.89 43.83 15.30
CA ASN A 202 -9.07 42.54 15.96
C ASN A 202 -9.71 42.70 17.35
N LYS A 203 -9.23 43.65 18.16
CA LYS A 203 -9.78 43.98 19.49
C LYS A 203 -11.23 44.48 19.40
N ALA A 204 -11.52 45.38 18.45
CA ALA A 204 -12.86 45.93 18.25
C ALA A 204 -13.89 44.87 17.80
N LYS A 205 -13.48 43.91 16.96
CA LYS A 205 -14.34 42.78 16.56
C LYS A 205 -14.72 41.89 17.75
N GLY A 206 -13.79 41.63 18.66
CA GLY A 206 -14.03 40.85 19.87
C GLY A 206 -14.66 39.48 19.59
N ARG A 207 -15.90 39.29 20.06
CA ARG A 207 -16.64 38.00 19.94
C ARG A 207 -17.66 37.96 18.79
N MET A 208 -17.62 38.91 17.86
CA MET A 208 -18.52 38.94 16.70
C MET A 208 -17.95 38.12 15.54
N LEU A 209 -18.83 37.56 14.70
CA LEU A 209 -18.41 37.00 13.40
C LEU A 209 -17.84 38.10 12.50
N GLY A 210 -16.98 37.73 11.55
CA GLY A 210 -16.40 38.70 10.60
C GLY A 210 -17.47 39.54 9.88
N TYR A 211 -18.53 38.91 9.39
CA TYR A 211 -19.63 39.60 8.71
C TYR A 211 -20.56 40.35 9.67
N GLU A 212 -20.80 39.80 10.86
CA GLU A 212 -21.55 40.46 11.94
C GLU A 212 -20.87 41.77 12.37
N PHE A 213 -19.54 41.77 12.46
CA PHE A 213 -18.74 42.94 12.78
C PHE A 213 -18.88 44.04 11.71
N ILE A 214 -18.78 43.69 10.43
CA ILE A 214 -18.99 44.63 9.32
C ILE A 214 -20.42 45.16 9.28
N THR A 215 -21.41 44.35 9.61
CA THR A 215 -22.82 44.79 9.62
C THR A 215 -23.10 45.79 10.75
N LYS A 216 -22.44 45.64 11.90
CA LYS A 216 -22.64 46.50 13.07
C LYS A 216 -21.75 47.74 13.10
N GLN A 217 -20.52 47.66 12.56
CA GLN A 217 -19.52 48.72 12.64
C GLN A 217 -18.96 49.16 11.27
N GLY A 218 -19.56 48.72 10.16
CA GLY A 218 -19.19 49.14 8.81
C GLY A 218 -19.31 50.66 8.65
N GLY A 219 -18.27 51.30 8.10
CA GLY A 219 -18.19 52.76 7.95
C GLY A 219 -17.75 53.52 9.21
N SER A 220 -17.63 52.86 10.37
CA SER A 220 -17.09 53.47 11.58
C SER A 220 -15.57 53.61 11.53
N ILE A 221 -15.04 54.54 12.34
CA ILE A 221 -13.61 54.81 12.47
C ILE A 221 -13.16 54.30 13.83
N ILE A 222 -12.16 53.40 13.83
CA ILE A 222 -11.54 52.89 15.05
C ILE A 222 -10.26 53.71 15.30
N PRO A 223 -10.16 54.43 16.43
CA PRO A 223 -8.97 55.21 16.76
C PRO A 223 -7.81 54.27 17.09
N GLY A 224 -6.68 54.46 16.41
CA GLY A 224 -5.46 53.66 16.61
C GLY A 224 -4.57 54.19 17.73
N SER A 225 -3.78 53.29 18.32
CA SER A 225 -2.89 53.57 19.47
C SER A 225 -1.76 54.59 19.18
N GLN A 226 -1.56 54.97 17.91
CA GLN A 226 -0.54 55.91 17.44
C GLN A 226 -1.10 57.02 16.54
N GLY A 227 -2.37 57.41 16.71
CA GLY A 227 -2.98 58.51 15.95
C GLY A 227 -3.29 58.19 14.47
N LYS A 228 -3.31 56.90 14.10
CA LYS A 228 -3.77 56.44 12.78
C LYS A 228 -5.17 55.84 12.92
N ASP A 229 -6.12 56.44 12.23
CA ASP A 229 -7.52 56.02 12.27
C ASP A 229 -7.81 54.94 11.21
N PHE A 230 -8.50 53.88 11.63
CA PHE A 230 -8.88 52.76 10.75
C PHE A 230 -10.36 52.81 10.41
N LYS A 231 -10.65 53.16 9.15
CA LYS A 231 -12.01 53.09 8.61
C LYS A 231 -12.36 51.65 8.25
N ILE A 232 -13.44 51.13 8.83
CA ILE A 232 -13.96 49.79 8.50
C ILE A 232 -14.75 49.86 7.20
N LEU A 233 -14.55 48.88 6.31
CA LEU A 233 -15.30 48.77 5.05
C LEU A 233 -16.80 48.69 5.32
N ASP A 234 -17.60 49.34 4.49
CA ASP A 234 -19.05 49.15 4.53
C ASP A 234 -19.44 47.76 3.99
N LYS A 235 -20.71 47.37 4.19
CA LYS A 235 -21.22 46.05 3.80
C LYS A 235 -20.99 45.74 2.31
N ILE A 236 -21.22 46.73 1.44
CA ILE A 236 -21.13 46.56 -0.02
C ILE A 236 -19.66 46.42 -0.45
N GLN A 237 -18.79 47.26 0.12
CA GLN A 237 -17.35 47.25 -0.11
C GLN A 237 -16.71 45.97 0.40
N TYR A 238 -17.07 45.51 1.60
CA TYR A 238 -16.57 44.26 2.18
C TYR A 238 -16.96 43.04 1.36
N GLU A 239 -18.22 42.92 0.94
CA GLU A 239 -18.65 41.81 0.08
C GLU A 239 -17.90 41.76 -1.25
N LYS A 240 -17.72 42.92 -1.88
CA LYS A 240 -16.97 43.03 -3.13
C LYS A 240 -15.51 42.63 -2.92
N PHE A 241 -14.88 43.13 -1.86
CA PHE A 241 -13.51 42.77 -1.48
C PHE A 241 -13.36 41.27 -1.26
N VAL A 242 -14.25 40.66 -0.47
CA VAL A 242 -14.18 39.23 -0.14
C VAL A 242 -14.38 38.36 -1.40
N LYS A 243 -15.35 38.69 -2.26
CA LYS A 243 -15.60 37.97 -3.52
C LYS A 243 -14.42 38.08 -4.50
N GLN A 244 -13.73 39.22 -4.54
CA GLN A 244 -12.57 39.43 -5.42
C GLN A 244 -11.28 38.76 -4.90
N HIS A 245 -11.02 38.86 -3.59
CA HIS A 245 -9.76 38.39 -2.99
C HIS A 245 -9.79 36.89 -2.62
N TYR A 246 -10.95 36.31 -2.31
CA TYR A 246 -11.07 34.92 -1.83
C TYR A 246 -11.85 33.99 -2.78
N SER A 247 -12.09 34.38 -4.03
CA SER A 247 -12.82 33.58 -5.03
C SER A 247 -12.29 32.15 -5.21
N ARG A 248 -10.96 31.97 -5.15
CA ARG A 248 -10.29 30.67 -5.27
C ARG A 248 -10.34 29.83 -3.98
N ASN A 249 -10.63 30.44 -2.83
CA ASN A 249 -10.73 29.76 -1.53
C ASN A 249 -12.17 29.81 -0.99
N HIS A 250 -13.06 29.04 -1.63
CA HIS A 250 -14.49 29.00 -1.31
C HIS A 250 -14.80 28.71 0.17
N GLY A 251 -13.95 27.95 0.87
CA GLY A 251 -14.12 27.64 2.29
C GLY A 251 -13.93 28.86 3.19
N LYS A 252 -12.90 29.67 2.93
CA LYS A 252 -12.61 30.90 3.68
C LYS A 252 -13.59 32.02 3.30
N MET A 253 -13.88 32.17 2.02
CA MET A 253 -14.88 33.12 1.51
C MET A 253 -16.25 32.92 2.16
N LYS A 254 -16.71 31.68 2.27
CA LYS A 254 -17.98 31.35 2.91
C LYS A 254 -18.03 31.72 4.40
N LYS A 255 -16.90 31.65 5.12
CA LYS A 255 -16.81 32.03 6.54
C LYS A 255 -16.77 33.54 6.74
N LEU A 256 -16.09 34.26 5.86
CA LEU A 256 -16.04 35.73 5.88
C LEU A 256 -17.41 36.36 5.62
N LEU A 257 -18.27 35.71 4.83
CA LEU A 257 -19.64 36.16 4.51
C LEU A 257 -20.72 35.48 5.36
N MET A 258 -20.35 34.81 6.44
CA MET A 258 -21.28 34.03 7.26
C MET A 258 -22.03 34.93 8.26
N GLU A 259 -23.36 34.98 8.13
CA GLU A 259 -24.25 35.72 9.05
C GLU A 259 -24.47 34.98 10.38
N ASP A 260 -24.65 33.65 10.33
CA ASP A 260 -24.86 32.79 11.50
C ASP A 260 -24.08 31.48 11.39
N ILE A 261 -23.72 30.87 12.53
CA ILE A 261 -23.03 29.58 12.61
C ILE A 261 -24.07 28.46 12.45
N PRO A 262 -24.07 27.66 11.36
CA PRO A 262 -25.10 26.63 11.18
C PRO A 262 -24.90 25.45 12.15
N ASP A 263 -25.96 24.97 12.81
CA ASP A 263 -25.94 23.74 13.66
C ASP A 263 -25.45 22.50 12.91
N ALA A 264 -25.62 22.49 11.59
CA ALA A 264 -25.13 21.44 10.70
C ALA A 264 -23.58 21.39 10.60
N PHE A 265 -22.86 22.49 10.92
CA PHE A 265 -21.39 22.58 10.79
C PHE A 265 -20.65 21.93 11.96
N ILE A 266 -21.15 22.08 13.20
CA ILE A 266 -20.65 21.42 14.42
C ILE A 266 -20.69 19.89 14.25
N ASN A 267 -21.77 19.40 13.64
CA ASN A 267 -21.95 17.98 13.39
C ASN A 267 -21.06 17.47 12.24
N ARG A 268 -20.74 18.27 11.21
CA ARG A 268 -20.19 17.76 9.94
C ARG A 268 -18.78 17.20 10.01
N GLN A 269 -17.91 17.70 10.88
CA GLN A 269 -16.54 17.17 11.01
C GLN A 269 -16.46 15.87 11.83
N LEU A 270 -17.36 15.67 12.79
CA LEU A 270 -17.52 14.43 13.55
C LEU A 270 -18.28 13.34 12.76
N ASN A 271 -18.97 13.73 11.69
CA ASN A 271 -19.93 12.87 11.02
C ASN A 271 -19.33 11.80 10.11
N ASP A 272 -18.12 11.98 9.57
CA ASP A 272 -17.55 11.05 8.60
C ASP A 272 -17.05 9.73 9.24
N SER A 273 -16.75 9.70 10.55
CA SER A 273 -16.37 8.49 11.34
C SER A 273 -17.55 7.80 12.06
N ARG A 274 -18.75 8.40 12.11
CA ARG A 274 -19.93 7.95 12.89
C ARG A 274 -20.41 6.49 12.80
N TYR A 275 -20.76 5.93 11.64
CA TYR A 275 -21.39 4.58 11.59
C TYR A 275 -20.56 3.45 12.22
N MET A 276 -19.29 3.28 11.85
CA MET A 276 -18.38 2.30 12.47
C MET A 276 -18.13 2.61 13.94
N ALA A 277 -17.86 3.88 14.27
CA ALA A 277 -17.67 4.34 15.64
C ALA A 277 -18.87 3.97 16.49
N ARG A 278 -20.05 4.44 16.10
CA ARG A 278 -21.29 4.19 16.81
C ARG A 278 -21.59 2.72 16.89
N LYS A 279 -21.43 1.94 15.81
CA LYS A 279 -21.68 0.49 15.87
C LYS A 279 -20.67 -0.24 16.74
N ALA A 280 -19.39 0.12 16.70
CA ALA A 280 -18.39 -0.43 17.62
C ALA A 280 -18.75 -0.07 19.07
N LEU A 281 -18.95 1.21 19.36
CA LEU A 281 -19.32 1.71 20.68
C LEU A 281 -20.60 1.05 21.18
N GLU A 282 -21.64 0.93 20.35
CA GLU A 282 -22.90 0.26 20.66
C GLU A 282 -22.67 -1.23 20.98
N ILE A 283 -21.96 -1.96 20.12
CA ILE A 283 -21.69 -3.39 20.32
C ILE A 283 -20.87 -3.61 21.59
N PHE A 284 -19.75 -2.90 21.75
CA PHE A 284 -18.88 -3.04 22.91
C PHE A 284 -19.54 -2.50 24.19
N SER A 285 -20.51 -1.59 24.09
CA SER A 285 -21.24 -1.09 25.29
C SER A 285 -21.96 -2.21 26.01
N HIS A 286 -22.46 -3.20 25.28
CA HIS A 286 -23.14 -4.34 25.89
C HIS A 286 -22.19 -5.23 26.73
N LEU A 287 -20.87 -5.10 26.56
CA LEU A 287 -19.89 -5.87 27.33
C LEU A 287 -19.59 -5.27 28.71
N VAL A 288 -19.67 -3.94 28.84
CA VAL A 288 -19.24 -3.20 30.04
C VAL A 288 -20.35 -2.38 30.70
N ARG A 289 -21.60 -2.59 30.29
CA ARG A 289 -22.76 -1.87 30.82
C ARG A 289 -23.08 -2.32 32.25
N GLU A 290 -23.27 -1.34 33.13
CA GLU A 290 -23.74 -1.59 34.50
C GLU A 290 -25.27 -1.72 34.52
N GLN A 291 -25.80 -2.73 35.21
CA GLN A 291 -27.23 -3.06 35.20
C GLN A 291 -28.14 -1.94 35.78
N ASN A 292 -27.61 -1.05 36.63
CA ASN A 292 -28.42 -0.09 37.39
C ASN A 292 -28.05 1.40 37.21
N ASN A 293 -27.13 1.75 36.29
CA ASN A 293 -26.56 3.12 36.23
C ASN A 293 -26.40 3.72 34.82
N ASP A 294 -26.76 2.97 33.77
CA ASP A 294 -26.58 3.35 32.36
C ASP A 294 -27.92 3.43 31.61
N GLU A 295 -28.62 4.57 31.72
CA GLU A 295 -29.83 4.86 30.92
C GLU A 295 -29.52 5.19 29.44
N GLU A 296 -28.26 5.53 29.13
CA GLU A 296 -27.85 5.93 27.78
C GLU A 296 -27.54 4.73 26.85
N ALA A 297 -27.58 4.98 25.54
CA ALA A 297 -27.28 3.96 24.52
C ALA A 297 -25.80 3.53 24.52
N ILE A 298 -24.90 4.35 25.06
CA ILE A 298 -23.46 4.07 25.19
C ILE A 298 -23.12 3.98 26.67
N SER A 299 -22.41 2.93 27.08
CA SER A 299 -22.03 2.76 28.49
C SER A 299 -21.00 3.79 28.94
N LYS A 300 -21.08 4.19 30.22
CA LYS A 300 -20.05 4.98 30.89
C LYS A 300 -18.72 4.25 31.03
N ASN A 301 -18.59 2.96 30.74
CA ASN A 301 -17.29 2.27 30.81
C ASN A 301 -16.61 2.16 29.43
N ILE A 302 -17.09 2.94 28.46
CA ILE A 302 -16.47 3.08 27.13
C ILE A 302 -15.80 4.43 26.96
N ILE A 303 -14.54 4.37 26.53
CA ILE A 303 -13.73 5.55 26.26
C ILE A 303 -13.31 5.56 24.79
N ALA A 304 -13.79 6.56 24.04
CA ALA A 304 -13.41 6.78 22.66
C ALA A 304 -12.27 7.81 22.58
N THR A 305 -11.15 7.44 21.96
CA THR A 305 -10.02 8.34 21.72
C THR A 305 -9.74 8.52 20.22
N ASN A 306 -8.85 9.47 19.90
CA ASN A 306 -8.43 9.75 18.53
C ASN A 306 -6.90 9.66 18.38
N GLY A 307 -6.45 9.45 17.14
CA GLY A 307 -5.02 9.30 16.84
C GLY A 307 -4.14 10.49 17.24
N SER A 308 -4.67 11.71 17.23
CA SER A 308 -3.90 12.88 17.65
C SER A 308 -3.61 12.88 19.15
N ILE A 309 -4.55 12.42 19.98
CA ILE A 309 -4.37 12.29 21.43
C ILE A 309 -3.34 11.19 21.71
N THR A 310 -3.53 10.00 21.13
CA THR A 310 -2.61 8.87 21.36
C THR A 310 -1.20 9.21 20.88
N ASP A 311 -1.04 9.88 19.73
CA ASP A 311 0.27 10.31 19.20
C ASP A 311 0.97 11.35 20.09
N ARG A 312 0.20 12.22 20.77
CA ARG A 312 0.75 13.15 21.76
C ARG A 312 1.19 12.42 23.01
N LEU A 313 0.36 11.55 23.59
CA LEU A 313 0.71 10.76 24.78
C LEU A 313 1.92 9.85 24.53
N LYS A 314 2.02 9.23 23.35
CA LYS A 314 3.22 8.46 22.92
C LYS A 314 4.51 9.27 22.98
N LYS A 315 4.45 10.57 22.64
CA LYS A 315 5.60 11.47 22.71
C LYS A 315 5.92 11.83 24.16
N GLU A 316 4.91 12.24 24.92
CA GLU A 316 5.09 12.74 26.29
C GLU A 316 5.50 11.64 27.28
N TRP A 317 5.00 10.41 27.10
CA TRP A 317 5.38 9.26 27.93
C TRP A 317 6.71 8.60 27.51
N GLY A 318 7.39 9.10 26.46
CA GLY A 318 8.69 8.57 26.00
C GLY A 318 8.60 7.27 25.21
N ILE A 319 7.41 6.89 24.73
CA ILE A 319 7.17 5.61 24.04
C ILE A 319 7.71 5.63 22.62
N LYS A 320 7.85 6.82 22.01
CA LYS A 320 8.58 6.96 20.73
C LYS A 320 10.04 6.54 20.84
N ASP A 321 10.67 6.75 22.00
CA ASP A 321 12.06 6.37 22.21
C ASP A 321 12.19 4.86 22.41
N VAL A 322 11.26 4.26 23.17
CA VAL A 322 11.12 2.80 23.30
C VAL A 322 10.94 2.15 21.94
N TRP A 323 10.06 2.69 21.10
CA TRP A 323 9.84 2.18 19.75
C TRP A 323 11.10 2.30 18.88
N ASN A 324 11.83 3.41 18.97
CA ASN A 324 13.10 3.59 18.26
C ASN A 324 14.11 2.51 18.67
N GLN A 325 14.24 2.19 19.96
CA GLN A 325 15.13 1.12 20.44
C GLN A 325 14.80 -0.24 19.83
N ILE A 326 13.50 -0.58 19.75
CA ILE A 326 13.03 -1.87 19.20
C ILE A 326 13.36 -2.01 17.71
N ILE A 327 13.27 -0.91 16.94
CA ILE A 327 13.51 -0.96 15.49
C ILE A 327 14.96 -0.70 15.08
N THR A 328 15.78 -0.09 15.95
CA THR A 328 17.20 0.24 15.70
C THR A 328 18.01 -0.92 15.10
N PRO A 329 17.94 -2.16 15.62
CA PRO A 329 18.74 -3.26 15.08
C PRO A 329 18.55 -3.51 13.57
N ARG A 330 17.36 -3.23 13.03
CA ARG A 330 17.10 -3.36 11.58
C ARG A 330 17.81 -2.28 10.77
N PHE A 331 17.91 -1.05 11.29
CA PHE A 331 18.62 0.04 10.62
C PHE A 331 20.14 -0.13 10.69
N GLU A 332 20.65 -0.65 11.81
CA GLU A 332 22.07 -1.04 11.91
C GLU A 332 22.44 -2.13 10.90
N ARG A 333 21.59 -3.15 10.77
CA ARG A 333 21.76 -4.18 9.74
C ARG A 333 21.70 -3.60 8.33
N MET A 334 20.85 -2.61 8.06
CA MET A 334 20.82 -1.92 6.76
C MET A 334 22.14 -1.21 6.45
N ASN A 335 22.71 -0.52 7.43
CA ASN A 335 24.03 0.10 7.28
C ASN A 335 25.11 -0.94 6.93
N GLN A 336 25.11 -2.09 7.62
CA GLN A 336 26.03 -3.20 7.35
C GLN A 336 25.86 -3.77 5.93
N ILE A 337 24.61 -4.02 5.50
CA ILE A 337 24.31 -4.56 4.16
C ILE A 337 24.76 -3.62 3.05
N THR A 338 24.54 -2.31 3.21
CA THR A 338 24.90 -1.33 2.16
C THR A 338 26.34 -0.83 2.26
N GLY A 339 27.04 -1.11 3.37
CA GLY A 339 28.35 -0.51 3.67
C GLY A 339 28.29 1.02 3.80
N THR A 340 27.18 1.58 4.29
CA THR A 340 26.99 3.04 4.44
C THR A 340 26.45 3.39 5.82
N HIS A 341 26.44 4.68 6.16
CA HIS A 341 25.83 5.22 7.39
C HIS A 341 24.49 5.94 7.11
N ASN A 342 23.90 5.70 5.93
CA ASN A 342 22.73 6.45 5.46
C ASN A 342 21.45 6.15 6.27
N TYR A 343 21.39 5.02 6.98
CA TYR A 343 20.22 4.58 7.74
C TYR A 343 20.30 4.95 9.23
N GLY A 344 21.37 5.62 9.65
CA GLY A 344 21.54 6.16 11.01
C GLY A 344 22.95 6.01 11.55
N GLU A 345 23.20 6.66 12.69
CA GLU A 345 24.49 6.68 13.35
C GLU A 345 24.34 6.76 14.87
N TRP A 346 25.34 6.27 15.61
CA TRP A 346 25.39 6.40 17.06
C TRP A 346 25.86 7.80 17.44
N ILE A 347 25.04 8.54 18.20
CA ILE A 347 25.33 9.89 18.65
C ILE A 347 25.36 9.93 20.17
N CYS A 348 26.30 10.68 20.71
CA CYS A 348 26.38 11.01 22.13
C CYS A 348 25.89 12.44 22.32
N LYS A 349 24.76 12.63 23.03
CA LYS A 349 24.27 13.95 23.42
C LYS A 349 24.00 13.98 24.91
N ASN A 350 24.53 14.99 25.60
CA ASN A 350 24.38 15.16 27.05
C ASN A 350 24.75 13.89 27.85
N GLY A 351 25.85 13.22 27.47
CA GLY A 351 26.34 12.00 28.13
C GLY A 351 25.52 10.73 27.84
N LYS A 352 24.45 10.79 27.03
CA LYS A 352 23.66 9.63 26.63
C LYS A 352 23.95 9.24 25.19
N ARG A 353 24.32 7.97 24.98
CA ARG A 353 24.53 7.37 23.67
C ARG A 353 23.21 6.79 23.15
N TYR A 354 22.76 7.24 21.99
CA TYR A 354 21.58 6.71 21.31
C TYR A 354 21.80 6.61 19.80
N PHE A 355 21.11 5.68 19.15
CA PHE A 355 21.17 5.54 17.70
C PHE A 355 20.17 6.50 17.04
N GLN A 356 20.68 7.46 16.27
CA GLN A 356 19.85 8.37 15.50
C GLN A 356 19.51 7.73 14.14
N ILE A 357 18.28 7.24 14.02
CA ILE A 357 17.77 6.68 12.75
C ILE A 357 17.60 7.80 11.72
N ASN A 358 18.40 7.74 10.66
CA ASN A 358 18.29 8.60 9.48
C ASN A 358 17.56 7.82 8.37
N ILE A 359 16.74 8.50 7.58
CA ILE A 359 16.05 7.89 6.44
C ILE A 359 16.65 8.49 5.17
N PRO A 360 17.26 7.68 4.29
CA PRO A 360 17.76 8.16 3.01
C PRO A 360 16.65 8.89 2.23
N PRO A 361 16.96 10.03 1.61
CA PRO A 361 15.99 10.77 0.81
C PRO A 361 15.35 9.97 -0.33
N SER A 362 16.05 8.95 -0.85
CA SER A 362 15.53 8.02 -1.87
C SER A 362 14.32 7.22 -1.40
N ILE A 363 14.21 6.94 -0.10
CA ILE A 363 13.12 6.13 0.48
C ILE A 363 12.22 6.92 1.43
N SER A 364 12.53 8.18 1.75
CA SER A 364 11.75 8.97 2.71
C SER A 364 10.30 9.22 2.29
N MET A 365 10.01 9.13 1.00
CA MET A 365 8.67 9.33 0.46
C MET A 365 7.76 8.14 0.81
N GLY A 366 6.66 8.41 1.53
CA GLY A 366 5.70 7.37 1.95
C GLY A 366 6.19 6.49 3.11
N PHE A 367 7.41 6.68 3.60
CA PHE A 367 7.99 5.85 4.66
C PHE A 367 7.45 6.21 6.03
N SER A 368 7.21 5.18 6.86
CA SER A 368 6.78 5.34 8.23
C SER A 368 7.57 4.42 9.15
N LYS A 369 8.44 4.99 9.98
CA LYS A 369 9.23 4.27 11.01
C LYS A 369 8.36 3.40 11.93
N LYS A 370 7.10 3.81 12.14
CA LYS A 370 6.13 3.08 12.95
C LYS A 370 5.64 1.79 12.27
N ARG A 371 5.43 1.83 10.95
CA ARG A 371 4.68 0.78 10.23
C ARG A 371 5.56 -0.33 9.65
N ILE A 372 6.86 -0.30 9.89
CA ILE A 372 7.79 -1.34 9.45
C ILE A 372 7.70 -2.63 10.27
N ASP A 373 7.12 -2.57 11.46
CA ASP A 373 6.99 -3.69 12.41
C ASP A 373 5.54 -3.79 12.92
N HIS A 374 4.95 -4.98 12.93
CA HIS A 374 3.56 -5.24 13.29
C HIS A 374 3.21 -4.89 14.74
N ARG A 375 4.19 -4.92 15.64
CA ARG A 375 4.00 -4.69 17.08
C ARG A 375 3.57 -3.26 17.42
N HIS A 376 3.64 -2.33 16.45
CA HIS A 376 3.13 -0.96 16.66
C HIS A 376 1.64 -0.92 16.99
N HIS A 377 0.86 -1.93 16.57
CA HIS A 377 -0.54 -2.05 16.94
C HIS A 377 -0.72 -2.33 18.43
N ALA A 378 0.11 -3.20 19.00
CA ALA A 378 0.11 -3.46 20.44
C ALA A 378 0.61 -2.23 21.22
N MET A 379 1.65 -1.55 20.70
CA MET A 379 2.10 -0.28 21.26
C MET A 379 0.96 0.75 21.31
N ASP A 380 0.20 0.92 20.22
CA ASP A 380 -0.96 1.81 20.22
C ASP A 380 -2.03 1.35 21.22
N ALA A 381 -2.34 0.05 21.28
CA ALA A 381 -3.33 -0.52 22.20
C ALA A 381 -2.98 -0.26 23.68
N ILE A 382 -1.71 -0.41 24.08
CA ILE A 382 -1.25 -0.10 25.44
C ILE A 382 -1.52 1.37 25.78
N ILE A 383 -1.22 2.28 24.85
CA ILE A 383 -1.41 3.72 25.04
C ILE A 383 -2.90 4.05 25.15
N ILE A 384 -3.73 3.42 24.31
CA ILE A 384 -5.17 3.57 24.32
C ILE A 384 -5.74 3.10 25.67
N ALA A 385 -5.33 1.92 26.15
CA ALA A 385 -5.74 1.39 27.46
C ALA A 385 -5.34 2.32 28.62
N CYS A 386 -4.15 2.92 28.59
CA CYS A 386 -3.71 3.87 29.61
C CYS A 386 -4.30 5.29 29.45
N THR A 387 -5.01 5.57 28.36
CA THR A 387 -5.62 6.89 28.12
C THR A 387 -6.93 6.99 28.89
N THR A 388 -7.07 7.99 29.75
CA THR A 388 -8.24 8.19 30.60
C THR A 388 -9.09 9.34 30.04
N ARG A 389 -10.32 9.49 30.55
CA ARG A 389 -11.17 10.66 30.27
C ARG A 389 -10.49 11.97 30.60
N ASN A 390 -9.74 12.02 31.70
CA ASN A 390 -9.00 13.21 32.11
C ASN A 390 -7.91 13.54 31.10
N HIS A 391 -7.17 12.55 30.58
CA HIS A 391 -6.23 12.76 29.48
C HIS A 391 -6.92 13.36 28.24
N ILE A 392 -8.07 12.82 27.85
CA ILE A 392 -8.82 13.28 26.67
C ILE A 392 -9.35 14.71 26.87
N ASN A 393 -10.01 14.97 28.00
CA ASN A 393 -10.56 16.28 28.35
C ASN A 393 -9.44 17.32 28.45
N TYR A 394 -8.35 17.00 29.15
CA TYR A 394 -7.21 17.90 29.26
C TYR A 394 -6.61 18.20 27.88
N LEU A 395 -6.40 17.21 27.03
CA LEU A 395 -5.77 17.41 25.73
C LEU A 395 -6.68 18.17 24.74
N ASN A 396 -7.98 17.88 24.74
CA ASN A 396 -8.96 18.62 23.95
C ASN A 396 -9.10 20.07 24.44
N ASN A 397 -9.13 20.28 25.76
CA ASN A 397 -9.32 21.60 26.37
C ASN A 397 -8.02 22.38 26.57
N SER A 398 -6.84 21.74 26.42
CA SER A 398 -5.53 22.40 26.56
C SER A 398 -5.33 23.54 25.56
N MET A 399 -6.10 23.56 24.47
CA MET A 399 -6.08 24.57 23.41
C MET A 399 -7.32 25.48 23.40
N ALA A 400 -8.35 25.21 24.21
CA ALA A 400 -9.57 26.01 24.28
C ALA A 400 -9.42 27.15 25.31
N VAL A 401 -9.61 28.40 24.86
CA VAL A 401 -9.56 29.60 25.71
C VAL A 401 -10.98 30.09 25.95
N SER A 402 -11.55 29.76 27.12
CA SER A 402 -12.49 30.57 27.91
C SER A 402 -13.49 29.70 28.69
N LYS A 403 -13.73 30.07 29.95
CA LYS A 403 -14.71 29.54 30.93
C LYS A 403 -14.29 28.44 31.93
N GLN A 404 -13.25 27.62 31.70
CA GLN A 404 -12.83 26.56 32.65
C GLN A 404 -11.33 26.63 33.03
N LYS A 405 -10.84 27.80 33.46
CA LYS A 405 -9.42 27.95 33.85
C LYS A 405 -9.05 27.10 35.07
N ASP A 406 -9.95 27.00 36.05
CA ASP A 406 -9.67 26.31 37.32
C ASP A 406 -9.63 24.79 37.13
N GLN A 407 -10.68 24.19 36.55
CA GLN A 407 -10.70 22.76 36.18
C GLN A 407 -9.52 22.36 35.27
N ARG A 408 -9.05 23.26 34.40
CA ARG A 408 -7.87 23.03 33.55
C ARG A 408 -6.58 23.00 34.37
N ASN A 409 -6.43 23.90 35.34
CA ASN A 409 -5.28 23.90 36.24
C ASN A 409 -5.28 22.64 37.10
N ASP A 410 -6.43 22.23 37.62
CA ASP A 410 -6.58 21.01 38.42
C ASP A 410 -6.18 19.77 37.61
N LEU A 411 -6.72 19.62 36.38
CA LEU A 411 -6.35 18.52 35.48
C LEU A 411 -4.87 18.57 35.10
N LYS A 412 -4.30 19.75 34.91
CA LYS A 412 -2.87 19.93 34.62
C LYS A 412 -1.99 19.49 35.79
N HIS A 413 -2.38 19.83 37.02
CA HIS A 413 -1.66 19.43 38.23
C HIS A 413 -1.81 17.93 38.52
N LEU A 414 -2.97 17.34 38.19
CA LEU A 414 -3.21 15.91 38.31
C LEU A 414 -2.38 15.10 37.29
N LEU A 415 -2.35 15.55 36.03
CA LEU A 415 -1.77 14.79 34.93
C LEU A 415 -0.31 15.12 34.62
N CYS A 416 0.20 16.25 35.10
CA CYS A 416 1.55 16.71 34.79
C CYS A 416 2.31 17.18 36.03
N THR A 417 3.61 16.94 36.03
CA THR A 417 4.57 17.43 37.03
C THR A 417 5.43 18.55 36.45
N LYS A 418 5.87 19.46 37.32
CA LYS A 418 6.77 20.56 36.95
C LYS A 418 8.20 20.02 36.85
N LYS A 419 8.85 20.18 35.70
CA LYS A 419 10.20 19.65 35.46
C LYS A 419 11.29 20.71 35.59
N SER A 420 11.13 21.85 34.94
CA SER A 420 12.08 22.98 34.95
C SER A 420 11.37 24.27 34.53
N THR A 421 12.04 25.41 34.60
CA THR A 421 11.60 26.67 33.97
C THR A 421 12.28 26.84 32.62
N ASP A 422 11.56 27.38 31.64
CA ASP A 422 12.15 27.82 30.36
C ASP A 422 12.98 29.10 30.56
N ASP A 423 13.71 29.51 29.51
CA ASP A 423 14.55 30.72 29.50
C ASP A 423 13.75 32.03 29.74
N LYS A 424 12.42 31.95 29.77
CA LYS A 424 11.49 33.06 30.02
C LYS A 424 10.78 32.95 31.38
N GLY A 425 11.19 32.03 32.24
CA GLY A 425 10.63 31.82 33.58
C GLY A 425 9.31 31.05 33.63
N ASN A 426 8.84 30.47 32.52
CA ASN A 426 7.63 29.65 32.51
C ASN A 426 7.94 28.20 32.86
N TYR A 427 7.11 27.58 33.70
CA TYR A 427 7.24 26.16 34.01
C TYR A 427 7.02 25.27 32.78
N ILE A 428 7.96 24.37 32.53
CA ILE A 428 7.86 23.24 31.60
C ILE A 428 7.19 22.08 32.34
N TRP A 429 6.03 21.69 31.83
CA TRP A 429 5.20 20.62 32.39
C TRP A 429 5.45 19.32 31.64
N GLN A 430 5.69 18.24 32.38
CA GLN A 430 5.86 16.90 31.85
C GLN A 430 4.67 16.05 32.26
N PHE A 431 4.07 15.30 31.31
CA PHE A 431 3.01 14.35 31.67
C PHE A 431 3.54 13.26 32.58
N ASN A 432 2.76 12.95 33.60
CA ASN A 432 2.99 11.82 34.47
C ASN A 432 2.80 10.54 33.65
N LYS A 433 3.74 9.61 33.80
CA LYS A 433 3.59 8.26 33.24
C LYS A 433 2.49 7.53 34.02
N PRO A 434 1.81 6.55 33.40
CA PRO A 434 0.84 5.70 34.11
C PRO A 434 1.41 5.08 35.39
N TRP A 435 2.67 4.64 35.34
CA TRP A 435 3.47 4.22 36.50
C TRP A 435 4.97 4.45 36.24
N PRO A 436 5.85 4.40 37.27
CA PRO A 436 7.27 4.79 37.13
C PRO A 436 8.06 4.01 36.07
N THR A 437 7.89 2.68 36.02
CA THR A 437 8.59 1.76 35.10
C THR A 437 7.90 1.57 33.76
N PHE A 438 6.85 2.36 33.46
CA PHE A 438 5.99 2.19 32.27
C PHE A 438 6.78 2.00 30.97
N THR A 439 7.82 2.80 30.74
CA THR A 439 8.64 2.70 29.53
C THR A 439 9.43 1.38 29.43
N GLN A 440 9.93 0.89 30.56
CA GLN A 440 10.70 -0.35 30.65
C GLN A 440 9.79 -1.56 30.47
N ASP A 441 8.61 -1.53 31.09
CA ASP A 441 7.62 -2.60 31.00
C ASP A 441 7.08 -2.70 29.57
N VAL A 442 6.75 -1.57 28.94
CA VAL A 442 6.34 -1.54 27.53
C VAL A 442 7.43 -2.07 26.61
N HIS A 443 8.70 -1.73 26.86
CA HIS A 443 9.81 -2.26 26.06
C HIS A 443 9.91 -3.79 26.18
N LYS A 444 9.81 -4.33 27.42
CA LYS A 444 9.86 -5.77 27.69
C LYS A 444 8.69 -6.49 27.03
N GLU A 445 7.46 -5.99 27.20
CA GLU A 445 6.26 -6.62 26.64
C GLU A 445 6.22 -6.55 25.12
N LEU A 446 6.61 -5.43 24.50
CA LEU A 446 6.66 -5.36 23.03
C LEU A 446 7.68 -6.34 22.44
N ASN A 447 8.80 -6.60 23.12
CA ASN A 447 9.75 -7.64 22.68
C ASN A 447 9.27 -9.06 22.99
N SER A 448 8.34 -9.23 23.92
CA SER A 448 7.76 -10.52 24.27
C SER A 448 6.62 -10.95 23.31
N ILE A 449 6.04 -10.03 22.53
CA ILE A 449 4.88 -10.33 21.67
C ILE A 449 5.25 -11.19 20.47
N ILE A 450 4.49 -12.27 20.28
CA ILE A 450 4.44 -13.05 19.04
C ILE A 450 3.24 -12.58 18.22
N VAL A 451 3.50 -12.18 16.98
CA VAL A 451 2.44 -11.67 16.11
C VAL A 451 1.62 -12.84 15.56
N SER A 452 0.37 -12.94 15.97
CA SER A 452 -0.58 -13.92 15.43
C SER A 452 -1.14 -13.45 14.09
N PHE A 453 -1.14 -14.34 13.09
CA PHE A 453 -1.68 -14.06 11.77
C PHE A 453 -2.90 -14.93 11.49
N LYS A 454 -4.01 -14.28 11.11
CA LYS A 454 -5.21 -14.99 10.69
C LYS A 454 -4.93 -15.83 9.45
N GLN A 455 -4.93 -17.15 9.61
CA GLN A 455 -4.82 -18.09 8.52
C GLN A 455 -6.18 -18.27 7.83
N ASN A 456 -6.18 -18.31 6.50
CA ASN A 456 -7.36 -18.63 5.69
C ASN A 456 -7.09 -19.92 4.91
N LEU A 457 -6.93 -21.03 5.63
CA LEU A 457 -6.62 -22.34 5.05
C LEU A 457 -7.83 -23.01 4.38
N ARG A 458 -9.05 -22.53 4.64
CA ARG A 458 -10.27 -23.14 4.09
C ARG A 458 -10.35 -22.93 2.57
N VAL A 459 -10.10 -24.00 1.83
CA VAL A 459 -10.09 -24.07 0.36
C VAL A 459 -11.50 -24.27 -0.21
N ILE A 460 -12.24 -25.24 0.35
CA ILE A 460 -13.61 -25.58 -0.03
C ILE A 460 -14.57 -25.39 1.15
N ASN A 461 -15.85 -25.16 0.86
CA ASN A 461 -16.91 -25.10 1.87
C ASN A 461 -18.19 -25.74 1.35
N ARG A 462 -18.95 -26.41 2.22
CA ARG A 462 -20.26 -26.95 1.84
C ARG A 462 -21.19 -25.80 1.43
N MET A 463 -21.84 -25.94 0.29
CA MET A 463 -22.81 -24.99 -0.22
C MET A 463 -24.13 -25.14 0.54
N SER A 464 -24.78 -24.02 0.80
CA SER A 464 -26.15 -23.94 1.33
C SER A 464 -26.98 -23.14 0.36
N ASN A 465 -27.11 -23.65 -0.87
CA ASN A 465 -27.90 -22.98 -1.89
C ASN A 465 -29.38 -23.27 -1.66
N TYR A 466 -30.17 -22.21 -1.73
CA TYR A 466 -31.62 -22.29 -1.75
C TYR A 466 -32.10 -21.86 -3.12
N TYR A 467 -33.04 -22.60 -3.68
CA TYR A 467 -33.64 -22.26 -4.96
C TYR A 467 -35.16 -22.25 -4.83
N TRP A 468 -35.77 -21.36 -5.61
CA TRP A 468 -37.21 -21.30 -5.75
C TRP A 468 -37.63 -22.22 -6.88
N HIS A 469 -38.63 -23.05 -6.63
CA HIS A 469 -39.28 -23.88 -7.64
C HIS A 469 -40.75 -24.03 -7.30
N TYR A 470 -41.54 -24.49 -8.27
CA TYR A 470 -42.96 -24.70 -8.08
C TYR A 470 -43.22 -26.16 -7.70
N ILE A 471 -43.91 -26.36 -6.59
CA ILE A 471 -44.50 -27.65 -6.21
C ILE A 471 -46.01 -27.40 -6.18
N ASN A 472 -46.78 -28.15 -6.97
CA ASN A 472 -48.25 -28.03 -7.06
C ASN A 472 -48.74 -26.59 -7.30
N GLY A 473 -48.07 -25.84 -8.18
CA GLY A 473 -48.44 -24.46 -8.51
C GLY A 473 -48.03 -23.40 -7.48
N GLN A 474 -47.54 -23.79 -6.29
CA GLN A 474 -47.02 -22.86 -5.29
C GLN A 474 -45.50 -22.74 -5.36
N LYS A 475 -45.00 -21.50 -5.25
CA LYS A 475 -43.56 -21.19 -5.29
C LYS A 475 -42.93 -21.48 -3.93
N VAL A 476 -42.14 -22.54 -3.84
CA VAL A 476 -41.48 -23.00 -2.61
C VAL A 476 -39.96 -22.78 -2.72
N CYS A 477 -39.39 -22.22 -1.64
CA CYS A 477 -37.94 -22.11 -1.47
C CYS A 477 -37.42 -23.39 -0.82
N SER A 478 -36.59 -24.15 -1.54
CA SER A 478 -36.02 -25.41 -1.04
C SER A 478 -34.51 -25.40 -1.07
N LYS A 479 -33.90 -26.16 -0.16
CA LYS A 479 -32.44 -26.32 -0.10
C LYS A 479 -31.99 -27.30 -1.17
N GLN A 480 -30.96 -26.94 -1.93
CA GLN A 480 -30.33 -27.84 -2.88
C GLN A 480 -29.56 -28.94 -2.14
N VAL A 481 -30.05 -30.18 -2.22
CA VAL A 481 -29.44 -31.38 -1.60
C VAL A 481 -28.80 -32.33 -2.62
N LYS A 482 -29.06 -32.16 -3.92
CA LYS A 482 -28.57 -33.06 -4.98
C LYS A 482 -27.24 -32.57 -5.58
N GLY A 483 -26.21 -33.43 -5.57
CA GLY A 483 -24.88 -33.23 -6.18
C GLY A 483 -23.76 -32.84 -5.19
N ASP A 484 -22.51 -32.86 -5.65
CA ASP A 484 -21.33 -32.43 -4.88
C ASP A 484 -21.38 -30.94 -4.60
N SER A 485 -21.96 -30.59 -3.46
CA SER A 485 -22.29 -29.22 -3.11
C SER A 485 -21.10 -28.51 -2.46
N TRP A 486 -19.97 -28.41 -3.15
CA TRP A 486 -18.76 -27.72 -2.69
C TRP A 486 -18.57 -26.37 -3.39
N SER A 487 -18.41 -25.30 -2.60
CA SER A 487 -17.97 -23.98 -3.07
C SER A 487 -16.47 -23.84 -2.93
N ILE A 488 -15.82 -23.30 -3.97
CA ILE A 488 -14.37 -23.06 -4.02
C ILE A 488 -14.11 -21.61 -3.63
N ARG A 489 -13.17 -21.36 -2.72
CA ARG A 489 -12.99 -20.05 -2.07
C ARG A 489 -11.94 -19.14 -2.72
N LYS A 490 -11.26 -19.60 -3.78
CA LYS A 490 -10.29 -18.81 -4.56
C LYS A 490 -10.41 -19.11 -6.06
N SER A 491 -9.83 -18.23 -6.87
CA SER A 491 -9.67 -18.44 -8.30
C SER A 491 -8.86 -19.71 -8.55
N LEU A 492 -9.32 -20.59 -9.45
CA LEU A 492 -8.60 -21.82 -9.82
C LEU A 492 -7.52 -21.56 -10.87
N HIS A 493 -7.81 -20.67 -11.82
CA HIS A 493 -6.98 -20.44 -12.99
C HIS A 493 -7.17 -19.01 -13.49
N LYS A 494 -6.21 -18.53 -14.28
CA LYS A 494 -6.33 -17.24 -14.97
C LYS A 494 -7.56 -17.23 -15.88
N ALA A 495 -8.16 -16.06 -16.08
CA ALA A 495 -9.27 -15.89 -17.02
C ALA A 495 -8.86 -16.17 -18.48
N THR A 496 -7.57 -16.07 -18.78
CA THR A 496 -7.01 -16.32 -20.11
C THR A 496 -7.02 -17.81 -20.43
N VAL A 497 -7.75 -18.17 -21.48
CA VAL A 497 -7.81 -19.53 -22.00
C VAL A 497 -6.92 -19.66 -23.21
N SER A 498 -6.07 -20.70 -23.21
CA SER A 498 -5.20 -21.06 -24.31
C SER A 498 -5.67 -22.35 -24.99
N GLY A 499 -5.36 -22.51 -26.27
CA GLY A 499 -5.60 -23.74 -27.02
C GLY A 499 -4.29 -24.48 -27.26
N ALA A 500 -4.31 -25.82 -27.17
CA ALA A 500 -3.17 -26.63 -27.56
C ALA A 500 -2.85 -26.45 -29.05
N VAL A 501 -1.57 -26.26 -29.38
CA VAL A 501 -1.10 -26.10 -30.76
C VAL A 501 0.08 -27.03 -31.01
N ARG A 502 0.03 -27.69 -32.18
CA ARG A 502 1.14 -28.47 -32.72
C ARG A 502 1.81 -27.61 -33.78
N LEU A 503 3.07 -27.26 -33.57
CA LEU A 503 3.85 -26.48 -34.53
C LEU A 503 4.82 -27.41 -35.26
N PRO A 504 5.04 -27.22 -36.57
CA PRO A 504 6.04 -27.99 -37.31
C PRO A 504 7.45 -27.77 -36.75
N GLU A 505 8.15 -28.86 -36.43
CA GLU A 505 9.54 -28.87 -36.00
C GLU A 505 10.44 -29.30 -37.16
N ARG A 506 11.64 -28.73 -37.26
CA ARG A 506 12.65 -29.16 -38.24
C ARG A 506 13.44 -30.32 -37.66
N LYS A 507 13.51 -31.43 -38.40
CA LYS A 507 14.30 -32.60 -38.03
C LYS A 507 15.19 -33.01 -39.20
N THR A 508 16.47 -33.20 -38.92
CA THR A 508 17.43 -33.72 -39.89
C THR A 508 17.28 -35.24 -39.99
N VAL A 509 17.00 -35.74 -41.19
CA VAL A 509 16.83 -37.17 -41.47
C VAL A 509 17.71 -37.61 -42.64
N LYS A 510 17.99 -38.91 -42.73
CA LYS A 510 18.69 -39.49 -43.89
C LYS A 510 17.82 -39.38 -45.15
N PHE A 511 18.45 -39.31 -46.32
CA PHE A 511 17.76 -39.23 -47.62
C PHE A 511 16.63 -40.26 -47.81
N ALA A 512 16.86 -41.51 -47.41
CA ALA A 512 15.87 -42.59 -47.50
C ALA A 512 14.54 -42.28 -46.78
N ILE A 513 14.61 -41.58 -45.64
CA ILE A 513 13.43 -41.21 -44.84
C ILE A 513 12.77 -39.97 -45.46
N ALA A 514 13.56 -39.03 -45.97
CA ALA A 514 13.05 -37.84 -46.65
C ALA A 514 12.31 -38.18 -47.97
N LEU A 515 12.76 -39.20 -48.70
CA LEU A 515 12.12 -39.67 -49.94
C LEU A 515 10.68 -40.13 -49.74
N LYS A 516 10.36 -40.71 -48.58
CA LYS A 516 8.98 -41.13 -48.24
C LYS A 516 8.00 -39.96 -48.13
N ASN A 517 8.51 -38.75 -47.85
CA ASN A 517 7.71 -37.55 -47.63
C ASN A 517 8.38 -36.30 -48.24
N ILE A 518 8.56 -36.31 -49.56
CA ILE A 518 9.27 -35.24 -50.31
C ILE A 518 8.68 -33.84 -50.05
N HIS A 519 7.35 -33.75 -49.90
CA HIS A 519 6.66 -32.49 -49.62
C HIS A 519 7.05 -31.85 -48.28
N GLN A 520 7.61 -32.62 -47.34
CA GLN A 520 8.02 -32.15 -46.03
C GLN A 520 9.45 -31.58 -46.00
N ILE A 521 10.26 -31.77 -47.05
CA ILE A 521 11.64 -31.26 -47.14
C ILE A 521 11.65 -29.74 -47.06
N CYS A 522 12.41 -29.14 -46.14
CA CYS A 522 12.35 -27.71 -45.86
C CYS A 522 12.83 -26.84 -47.03
N ASP A 523 13.85 -27.29 -47.76
CA ASP A 523 14.46 -26.55 -48.88
C ASP A 523 13.70 -26.75 -50.19
N LYS A 524 13.18 -25.66 -50.74
CA LYS A 524 12.39 -25.66 -51.98
C LYS A 524 13.23 -26.05 -53.20
N LYS A 525 14.52 -25.66 -53.26
CA LYS A 525 15.41 -25.99 -54.38
C LYS A 525 15.73 -27.48 -54.38
N LYS A 526 16.17 -28.01 -53.24
CA LYS A 526 16.41 -29.46 -53.07
C LYS A 526 15.16 -30.29 -53.38
N ARG A 527 13.98 -29.81 -52.97
CA ARG A 527 12.70 -30.45 -53.30
C ARG A 527 12.44 -30.48 -54.82
N HIS A 528 12.73 -29.39 -55.52
CA HIS A 528 12.54 -29.30 -56.97
C HIS A 528 13.50 -30.26 -57.71
N ILE A 529 14.78 -30.28 -57.32
CA ILE A 529 15.78 -31.21 -57.87
C ILE A 529 15.32 -32.66 -57.71
N ILE A 530 14.86 -33.04 -56.51
CA ILE A 530 14.33 -34.40 -56.27
C ILE A 530 13.11 -34.68 -57.15
N GLN A 531 12.20 -33.71 -57.30
CA GLN A 531 11.01 -33.85 -58.15
C GLN A 531 11.35 -33.98 -59.63
N ASP A 532 12.35 -33.26 -60.13
CA ASP A 532 12.76 -33.32 -61.53
C ASP A 532 13.50 -34.63 -61.84
N VAL A 533 14.29 -35.12 -60.89
CA VAL A 533 14.85 -36.49 -60.95
C VAL A 533 13.73 -37.54 -60.95
N ILE A 534 12.66 -37.36 -60.19
CA ILE A 534 11.52 -38.30 -60.22
C ILE A 534 10.81 -38.28 -61.57
N LYS A 535 10.59 -37.08 -62.14
CA LYS A 535 9.94 -36.93 -63.44
C LYS A 535 10.74 -37.56 -64.58
N SER A 536 12.07 -37.51 -64.53
CA SER A 536 12.92 -38.08 -65.59
C SER A 536 12.87 -39.61 -65.67
N TYR A 537 12.42 -40.28 -64.62
CA TYR A 537 12.26 -41.74 -64.56
C TYR A 537 10.84 -42.24 -64.89
N SER A 538 9.89 -41.35 -65.21
CA SER A 538 8.49 -41.64 -65.58
C SER A 538 7.62 -42.32 -64.51
N HIS A 539 8.19 -43.14 -63.63
CA HIS A 539 7.54 -43.83 -62.51
C HIS A 539 8.35 -43.66 -61.21
N TYR A 540 7.65 -43.47 -60.10
CA TYR A 540 8.29 -43.36 -58.78
C TYR A 540 8.61 -44.75 -58.22
N ASP A 541 9.89 -45.10 -58.16
CA ASP A 541 10.40 -46.24 -57.40
C ASP A 541 11.46 -45.79 -56.39
N GLU A 542 11.16 -45.95 -55.10
CA GLU A 542 12.03 -45.56 -53.99
C GLU A 542 13.44 -46.16 -54.12
N LYS A 543 13.55 -47.42 -54.59
CA LYS A 543 14.85 -48.10 -54.70
C LYS A 543 15.70 -47.54 -55.83
N THR A 544 15.09 -47.31 -57.00
CA THR A 544 15.77 -46.74 -58.17
C THR A 544 16.24 -45.31 -57.91
N ILE A 545 15.41 -44.47 -57.29
CA ILE A 545 15.77 -43.10 -56.93
C ILE A 545 16.87 -43.09 -55.86
N LEU A 546 16.77 -43.94 -54.83
CA LEU A 546 17.81 -44.02 -53.81
C LEU A 546 19.15 -44.48 -54.40
N LYS A 547 19.13 -45.40 -55.37
CA LYS A 547 20.32 -45.82 -56.13
C LYS A 547 20.91 -44.68 -56.95
N TYR A 548 20.08 -43.92 -57.68
CA TYR A 548 20.51 -42.75 -58.45
C TYR A 548 21.29 -41.73 -57.62
N PHE A 549 20.80 -41.42 -56.41
CA PHE A 549 21.48 -40.50 -55.49
C PHE A 549 22.70 -41.15 -54.82
N LYS A 550 22.66 -42.45 -54.51
CA LYS A 550 23.80 -43.17 -53.91
C LYS A 550 24.99 -43.27 -54.88
N ASP A 551 24.74 -43.54 -56.15
CA ASP A 551 25.78 -43.63 -57.20
C ASP A 551 26.50 -42.29 -57.41
N ARG A 552 25.84 -41.17 -57.08
CA ARG A 552 26.39 -39.80 -57.13
C ARG A 552 26.86 -39.29 -55.76
N LYS A 553 27.05 -40.19 -54.79
CA LYS A 553 27.46 -39.85 -53.41
C LYS A 553 26.56 -38.80 -52.74
N TYR A 554 25.28 -38.73 -53.12
CA TYR A 554 24.28 -37.77 -52.65
C TYR A 554 24.59 -36.29 -52.95
N ILE A 555 25.44 -36.00 -53.94
CA ILE A 555 25.76 -34.62 -54.35
C ILE A 555 25.21 -34.38 -55.75
N ILE A 556 24.36 -33.35 -55.90
CA ILE A 556 23.79 -32.92 -57.18
C ILE A 556 23.73 -31.39 -57.20
N GLU A 557 24.24 -30.76 -58.27
CA GLU A 557 24.25 -29.30 -58.42
C GLU A 557 24.83 -28.56 -57.20
N ASP A 558 25.94 -29.08 -56.64
CA ASP A 558 26.60 -28.59 -55.42
C ASP A 558 25.76 -28.67 -54.12
N TYR A 559 24.59 -29.32 -54.14
CA TYR A 559 23.79 -29.59 -52.96
C TYR A 559 24.02 -31.00 -52.42
N ASP A 560 24.26 -31.10 -51.11
CA ASP A 560 24.31 -32.37 -50.38
C ASP A 560 22.89 -32.83 -49.96
N PHE A 561 22.55 -34.06 -50.32
CA PHE A 561 21.29 -34.75 -50.04
C PHE A 561 21.42 -35.89 -49.02
N SER A 562 22.62 -36.17 -48.50
CA SER A 562 22.88 -37.25 -47.55
C SER A 562 21.99 -37.15 -46.30
N LYS A 563 21.82 -35.91 -45.82
CA LYS A 563 20.92 -35.52 -44.74
C LYS A 563 20.07 -34.34 -45.21
N LEU A 564 18.75 -34.46 -45.02
CA LEU A 564 17.79 -33.42 -45.37
C LEU A 564 17.00 -33.00 -44.13
N GLU A 565 16.73 -31.71 -44.01
CA GLU A 565 15.78 -31.21 -43.01
C GLU A 565 14.36 -31.38 -43.53
N ILE A 566 13.51 -32.00 -42.71
CA ILE A 566 12.08 -32.15 -42.96
C ILE A 566 11.27 -31.46 -41.86
N TYR A 567 10.10 -30.94 -42.22
CA TYR A 567 9.08 -30.49 -41.27
C TYR A 567 8.30 -31.69 -40.73
N THR A 568 8.34 -31.88 -39.42
CA THR A 568 7.59 -32.93 -38.72
C THR A 568 6.63 -32.29 -37.72
N LEU A 569 5.39 -32.79 -37.66
CA LEU A 569 4.42 -32.35 -36.67
C LEU A 569 4.46 -33.30 -35.47
N PRO A 570 4.65 -32.81 -34.24
CA PRO A 570 4.66 -33.68 -33.07
C PRO A 570 3.27 -34.30 -32.86
N GLN A 571 3.23 -35.57 -32.41
CA GLN A 571 1.97 -36.26 -32.09
C GLN A 571 1.24 -35.58 -30.92
N GLU A 572 1.99 -35.17 -29.91
CA GLU A 572 1.47 -34.44 -28.76
C GLU A 572 1.70 -32.93 -28.90
N ALA A 573 0.78 -32.14 -28.36
CA ALA A 573 0.90 -30.69 -28.37
C ALA A 573 1.87 -30.24 -27.27
N LYS A 574 3.05 -29.77 -27.65
CA LYS A 574 4.03 -29.21 -26.71
C LYS A 574 3.77 -27.74 -26.35
N TRP A 575 2.92 -27.07 -27.12
CA TRP A 575 2.71 -25.63 -27.04
C TRP A 575 1.22 -25.32 -26.81
N ALA A 576 0.95 -24.18 -26.16
CA ALA A 576 -0.38 -23.61 -26.04
C ALA A 576 -0.37 -22.17 -26.54
N ALA A 577 -1.38 -21.78 -27.31
CA ALA A 577 -1.48 -20.46 -27.91
C ALA A 577 -2.70 -19.68 -27.42
N THR A 578 -2.50 -18.37 -27.31
CA THR A 578 -3.53 -17.40 -26.92
C THR A 578 -3.58 -16.28 -27.95
N ARG A 579 -4.78 -15.76 -28.23
CA ARG A 579 -4.94 -14.56 -29.08
C ARG A 579 -4.69 -13.30 -28.26
N ILE A 580 -3.75 -12.48 -28.69
CA ILE A 580 -3.39 -11.21 -28.05
C ILE A 580 -3.42 -10.08 -29.07
N ASN A 581 -3.69 -8.85 -28.61
CA ASN A 581 -3.50 -7.66 -29.42
C ASN A 581 -2.01 -7.45 -29.68
N ILE A 582 -1.68 -6.87 -30.84
CA ILE A 582 -0.34 -6.36 -31.08
C ILE A 582 -0.21 -5.02 -30.33
N ASP A 583 0.90 -4.83 -29.62
CA ASP A 583 1.20 -3.62 -28.85
C ASP A 583 2.72 -3.38 -28.77
N ALA A 584 3.14 -2.36 -28.02
CA ALA A 584 4.54 -1.97 -27.84
C ALA A 584 5.45 -3.06 -27.23
N SER A 585 4.91 -4.19 -26.74
CA SER A 585 5.70 -5.30 -26.20
C SER A 585 6.21 -6.28 -27.26
N PHE A 586 5.86 -6.08 -28.53
CA PHE A 586 6.23 -6.98 -29.63
C PHE A 586 7.63 -6.71 -30.19
N ASP A 587 8.66 -7.07 -29.43
CA ASP A 587 10.03 -7.17 -29.95
C ASP A 587 10.19 -8.38 -30.91
N GLN A 588 11.34 -8.51 -31.57
CA GLN A 588 11.60 -9.62 -32.49
C GLN A 588 11.45 -11.00 -31.82
N LYS A 589 11.77 -11.11 -30.52
CA LYS A 589 11.60 -12.34 -29.75
C LYS A 589 10.12 -12.69 -29.56
N ALA A 590 9.28 -11.71 -29.25
CA ALA A 590 7.84 -11.87 -29.14
C ALA A 590 7.22 -12.21 -30.50
N ILE A 591 7.67 -11.58 -31.58
CA ILE A 591 7.24 -11.92 -32.95
C ILE A 591 7.58 -13.39 -33.26
N ASN A 592 8.77 -13.87 -32.93
CA ASN A 592 9.16 -15.27 -33.17
C ASN A 592 8.25 -16.31 -32.48
N SER A 593 7.59 -15.91 -31.40
CA SER A 593 6.59 -16.71 -30.67
C SER A 593 5.16 -16.63 -31.23
N ILE A 594 4.96 -16.07 -32.43
CA ILE A 594 3.68 -16.12 -33.15
C ILE A 594 3.56 -17.44 -33.91
N THR A 595 2.39 -18.10 -33.85
CA THR A 595 2.18 -19.42 -34.47
C THR A 595 2.28 -19.37 -35.99
N ASP A 596 1.82 -18.29 -36.61
CA ASP A 596 1.74 -18.13 -38.06
C ASP A 596 3.06 -17.55 -38.62
N SER A 597 3.74 -18.30 -39.50
CA SER A 597 5.01 -17.87 -40.10
C SER A 597 4.87 -16.70 -41.08
N GLY A 598 3.74 -16.57 -41.79
CA GLY A 598 3.52 -15.46 -42.71
C GLY A 598 3.37 -14.15 -41.93
N VAL A 599 2.54 -14.18 -40.87
CA VAL A 599 2.36 -13.05 -39.96
C VAL A 599 3.67 -12.67 -39.28
N ARG A 600 4.50 -13.65 -38.86
CA ARG A 600 5.85 -13.39 -38.33
C ARG A 600 6.72 -12.57 -39.28
N ASN A 601 6.74 -12.94 -40.55
CA ASN A 601 7.53 -12.24 -41.55
C ASN A 601 7.03 -10.82 -41.75
N ILE A 602 5.70 -10.61 -41.82
CA ILE A 602 5.11 -9.28 -41.96
C ILE A 602 5.50 -8.38 -40.78
N LEU A 603 5.29 -8.83 -39.54
CA LEU A 603 5.61 -8.03 -38.36
C LEU A 603 7.12 -7.76 -38.25
N SER A 604 7.97 -8.74 -38.57
CA SER A 604 9.42 -8.56 -38.53
C SER A 604 9.89 -7.55 -39.58
N SER A 605 9.34 -7.61 -40.80
CA SER A 605 9.64 -6.64 -41.86
C SER A 605 9.16 -5.24 -41.50
N HIS A 606 8.00 -5.12 -40.84
CA HIS A 606 7.48 -3.84 -40.36
C HIS A 606 8.36 -3.26 -39.25
N LEU A 607 8.69 -4.06 -38.23
CA LEU A 607 9.54 -3.63 -37.11
C LEU A 607 10.89 -3.09 -37.60
N LYS A 608 11.51 -3.77 -38.57
CA LYS A 608 12.78 -3.34 -39.17
C LYS A 608 12.75 -1.95 -39.78
N LYS A 609 11.60 -1.46 -40.26
CA LYS A 609 11.47 -0.08 -40.78
C LYS A 609 11.69 0.98 -39.69
N TYR A 610 11.52 0.61 -38.43
CA TYR A 610 11.63 1.51 -37.27
C TYR A 610 12.93 1.30 -36.49
N ASN A 611 13.83 0.44 -36.97
CA ASN A 611 15.13 0.26 -36.32
C ASN A 611 15.97 1.54 -36.47
N ASP A 612 16.72 1.90 -35.42
CA ASP A 612 17.65 3.02 -35.51
C ASP A 612 18.88 2.69 -36.37
N ALA A 613 19.73 3.69 -36.63
CA ALA A 613 20.97 3.51 -37.40
C ALA A 613 21.94 2.50 -36.76
N ASN A 614 21.78 2.19 -35.48
CA ASN A 614 22.57 1.20 -34.74
C ASN A 614 21.89 -0.19 -34.69
N GLY A 615 20.75 -0.36 -35.36
CA GLY A 615 20.00 -1.60 -35.42
C GLY A 615 19.13 -1.91 -34.18
N LYS A 616 18.95 -0.95 -33.27
CA LYS A 616 18.08 -1.09 -32.10
C LYS A 616 16.61 -1.05 -32.53
N GLU A 617 15.84 -2.02 -32.04
CA GLU A 617 14.41 -2.15 -32.31
C GLU A 617 13.59 -1.11 -31.52
N HIS A 618 12.56 -0.54 -32.18
CA HIS A 618 11.63 0.42 -31.59
C HIS A 618 10.16 -0.07 -31.69
N PRO A 619 9.80 -1.16 -30.98
CA PRO A 619 8.44 -1.72 -31.02
C PRO A 619 7.38 -0.74 -30.51
N GLU A 620 7.74 0.20 -29.63
CA GLU A 620 6.85 1.25 -29.12
C GLU A 620 6.36 2.21 -30.21
N LYS A 621 7.16 2.40 -31.27
CA LYS A 621 6.78 3.19 -32.44
C LYS A 621 6.12 2.33 -33.51
N ALA A 622 6.72 1.17 -33.82
CA ALA A 622 6.25 0.29 -34.87
C ALA A 622 4.81 -0.22 -34.61
N PHE A 623 4.46 -0.45 -33.34
CA PHE A 623 3.17 -0.99 -32.92
C PHE A 623 2.35 0.01 -32.09
N SER A 624 2.58 1.31 -32.27
CA SER A 624 1.63 2.36 -31.85
C SER A 624 0.33 2.26 -32.67
N PRO A 625 -0.76 2.95 -32.27
CA PRO A 625 -1.97 3.01 -33.08
C PRO A 625 -1.72 3.43 -34.53
N GLU A 626 -0.85 4.42 -34.74
CA GLU A 626 -0.42 4.91 -36.05
C GLU A 626 0.45 3.89 -36.78
N GLY A 627 1.43 3.30 -36.09
CA GLY A 627 2.31 2.27 -36.67
C GLY A 627 1.55 1.01 -37.10
N LEU A 628 0.53 0.61 -36.36
CA LEU A 628 -0.35 -0.50 -36.74
C LEU A 628 -1.23 -0.16 -37.94
N GLN A 629 -1.70 1.09 -38.04
CA GLN A 629 -2.46 1.53 -39.21
C GLN A 629 -1.58 1.51 -40.46
N ASP A 630 -0.36 2.03 -40.37
CA ASP A 630 0.63 2.00 -41.45
C ASP A 630 0.95 0.57 -41.90
N MET A 631 1.22 -0.33 -40.96
CA MET A 631 1.46 -1.75 -41.25
C MET A 631 0.31 -2.37 -42.05
N ASN A 632 -0.93 -2.06 -41.65
CA ASN A 632 -2.13 -2.64 -42.26
C ASN A 632 -2.43 -2.09 -43.65
N LEU A 633 -2.00 -0.87 -43.96
CA LEU A 633 -2.05 -0.30 -45.32
C LEU A 633 -1.03 -0.96 -46.25
N HIS A 634 0.16 -1.29 -45.74
CA HIS A 634 1.29 -1.80 -46.53
C HIS A 634 1.49 -3.33 -46.46
N LEU A 635 0.46 -4.11 -46.07
CA LEU A 635 0.58 -5.55 -45.88
C LEU A 635 1.07 -6.32 -47.12
N LYS A 636 0.68 -5.88 -48.32
CA LYS A 636 1.08 -6.54 -49.57
C LYS A 636 2.59 -6.43 -49.80
N GLU A 637 3.18 -5.28 -49.50
CA GLU A 637 4.62 -5.03 -49.61
C GLU A 637 5.39 -5.84 -48.55
N LEU A 638 4.93 -5.76 -47.30
CA LEU A 638 5.52 -6.47 -46.16
C LEU A 638 5.46 -8.00 -46.31
N ASN A 639 4.55 -8.51 -47.15
CA ASN A 639 4.33 -9.93 -47.39
C ASN A 639 4.77 -10.39 -48.79
N GLN A 640 5.82 -9.78 -49.35
CA GLN A 640 6.43 -10.20 -50.63
C GLN A 640 5.41 -10.23 -51.80
N GLY A 641 4.52 -9.24 -51.88
CA GLY A 641 3.52 -9.10 -52.93
C GLY A 641 2.21 -9.88 -52.68
N LYS A 642 2.12 -10.69 -51.62
CA LYS A 642 0.93 -11.48 -51.30
C LYS A 642 -0.06 -10.69 -50.44
N ALA A 643 -1.30 -10.58 -50.90
CA ALA A 643 -2.36 -9.92 -50.13
C ALA A 643 -2.62 -10.63 -48.79
N HIS A 644 -2.93 -9.86 -47.74
CA HIS A 644 -3.32 -10.35 -46.43
C HIS A 644 -4.42 -9.44 -45.85
N LYS A 645 -5.28 -9.98 -44.97
CA LYS A 645 -6.31 -9.18 -44.26
C LYS A 645 -5.67 -8.36 -43.13
N PRO A 646 -6.30 -7.27 -42.67
CA PRO A 646 -5.78 -6.50 -41.55
C PRO A 646 -5.46 -7.35 -40.31
N ILE A 647 -4.29 -7.13 -39.72
CA ILE A 647 -3.76 -7.83 -38.55
C ILE A 647 -3.79 -6.87 -37.35
N LEU A 648 -4.67 -7.17 -36.41
CA LEU A 648 -4.77 -6.47 -35.13
C LEU A 648 -4.45 -7.37 -33.94
N LYS A 649 -4.69 -8.68 -34.12
CA LYS A 649 -4.51 -9.71 -33.10
C LYS A 649 -3.76 -10.89 -33.70
N VAL A 650 -2.83 -11.44 -32.93
CA VAL A 650 -2.02 -12.60 -33.33
C VAL A 650 -2.12 -13.70 -32.28
N ARG A 651 -1.86 -14.94 -32.71
CA ARG A 651 -1.76 -16.09 -31.80
C ARG A 651 -0.31 -16.22 -31.34
N LYS A 652 -0.05 -15.90 -30.09
CA LYS A 652 1.26 -16.10 -29.45
C LYS A 652 1.23 -17.45 -28.73
N TYR A 653 2.24 -18.29 -28.98
CA TYR A 653 2.38 -19.58 -28.33
C TYR A 653 3.46 -19.53 -27.25
N GLU A 654 3.26 -20.33 -26.22
CA GLU A 654 4.19 -20.58 -25.13
C GLU A 654 4.18 -22.08 -24.80
N ALA A 655 5.18 -22.54 -24.05
CA ALA A 655 5.24 -23.94 -23.65
C ALA A 655 3.96 -24.34 -22.91
N LEU A 656 3.46 -25.56 -23.16
CA LEU A 656 2.27 -26.05 -22.48
C LEU A 656 2.48 -26.07 -20.96
N GLY A 657 3.66 -26.52 -20.50
CA GLY A 657 4.10 -26.42 -19.11
C GLY A 657 3.08 -27.01 -18.12
N ASN A 658 2.82 -26.27 -17.04
CA ASN A 658 1.87 -26.66 -15.98
C ASN A 658 0.41 -26.29 -16.27
N LYS A 659 0.05 -26.03 -17.53
CA LYS A 659 -1.34 -25.71 -17.89
C LYS A 659 -2.18 -26.98 -17.83
N PHE A 660 -3.42 -26.84 -17.37
CA PHE A 660 -4.36 -27.94 -17.22
C PHE A 660 -5.68 -27.65 -17.94
N ASN A 661 -6.44 -28.72 -18.21
CA ASN A 661 -7.71 -28.62 -18.92
C ASN A 661 -8.82 -28.05 -18.05
N ILE A 662 -9.68 -27.21 -18.65
CA ILE A 662 -10.86 -26.65 -17.96
C ILE A 662 -11.89 -27.73 -17.63
N GLY A 663 -11.93 -28.80 -18.42
CA GLY A 663 -12.81 -29.94 -18.15
C GLY A 663 -12.64 -31.05 -19.16
N ILE A 664 -13.37 -32.14 -18.92
CA ILE A 664 -13.26 -33.40 -19.65
C ILE A 664 -14.32 -33.59 -20.75
N ARG A 665 -15.25 -32.64 -20.92
CA ARG A 665 -16.39 -32.77 -21.86
C ARG A 665 -16.44 -31.66 -22.90
N GLY A 666 -16.80 -32.05 -24.13
CA GLY A 666 -16.95 -31.13 -25.27
C GLY A 666 -15.67 -30.31 -25.47
N SER A 667 -15.77 -29.08 -25.95
CA SER A 667 -14.61 -28.22 -26.24
C SER A 667 -13.80 -27.76 -25.02
N LYS A 668 -14.08 -28.25 -23.80
CA LYS A 668 -13.32 -27.92 -22.58
C LYS A 668 -12.05 -28.77 -22.44
N ASP A 669 -12.02 -29.93 -23.07
CA ASP A 669 -10.87 -30.85 -23.13
C ASP A 669 -9.69 -30.29 -23.95
N LYS A 670 -9.99 -29.36 -24.86
CA LYS A 670 -9.04 -28.68 -25.76
C LYS A 670 -8.65 -27.29 -25.27
N LYS A 671 -9.16 -26.87 -24.10
CA LYS A 671 -8.92 -25.55 -23.50
C LYS A 671 -8.05 -25.69 -22.28
N TYR A 672 -6.88 -25.06 -22.36
CA TYR A 672 -5.84 -25.11 -21.35
C TYR A 672 -5.75 -23.77 -20.64
N VAL A 673 -5.64 -23.83 -19.32
CA VAL A 673 -5.53 -22.67 -18.45
C VAL A 673 -4.34 -22.84 -17.52
N GLU A 674 -3.78 -21.72 -17.10
CA GLU A 674 -2.71 -21.68 -16.11
C GLU A 674 -3.31 -21.39 -14.74
N ALA A 675 -2.75 -21.97 -13.69
CA ALA A 675 -3.10 -21.63 -12.32
C ALA A 675 -2.99 -20.12 -12.08
N ASP A 676 -3.95 -19.56 -11.32
CA ASP A 676 -3.95 -18.13 -11.07
C ASP A 676 -2.79 -17.74 -10.13
N LYS A 677 -2.26 -16.53 -10.26
CA LYS A 677 -1.15 -16.08 -9.40
C LYS A 677 -1.62 -15.98 -7.95
N GLY A 678 -0.77 -16.41 -7.01
CA GLY A 678 -1.08 -16.39 -5.58
C GLY A 678 -1.99 -17.53 -5.10
N THR A 679 -2.16 -18.57 -5.92
CA THR A 679 -2.90 -19.79 -5.57
C THR A 679 -2.00 -20.93 -5.07
N ASN A 680 -0.67 -20.78 -5.08
CA ASN A 680 0.21 -21.73 -4.40
C ASN A 680 0.10 -21.54 -2.89
N LEU A 681 -0.86 -22.24 -2.28
CA LEU A 681 -1.24 -22.05 -0.88
C LEU A 681 -0.51 -23.01 0.05
N PHE A 682 0.00 -24.12 -0.45
CA PHE A 682 0.52 -25.18 0.39
C PHE A 682 1.91 -25.59 -0.10
N PHE A 683 2.82 -25.70 0.84
CA PHE A 683 4.19 -26.16 0.65
C PHE A 683 4.41 -27.33 1.59
N ALA A 684 4.52 -28.53 1.05
CA ALA A 684 4.71 -29.74 1.81
C ALA A 684 6.20 -29.97 2.06
N ILE A 685 6.54 -30.27 3.30
CA ILE A 685 7.88 -30.68 3.72
C ILE A 685 7.80 -32.15 4.13
N TYR A 686 8.63 -32.95 3.48
CA TYR A 686 8.76 -34.38 3.74
C TYR A 686 10.15 -34.65 4.33
N GLU A 687 10.29 -35.74 5.06
CA GLU A 687 11.55 -36.20 5.63
C GLU A 687 11.68 -37.71 5.38
N ASP A 688 12.87 -38.13 4.99
CA ASP A 688 13.22 -39.54 4.84
C ASP A 688 13.69 -40.14 6.18
N GLU A 689 14.04 -41.43 6.18
CA GLU A 689 14.51 -42.13 7.38
C GLU A 689 15.92 -41.66 7.83
N GLU A 690 16.67 -40.99 6.96
CA GLU A 690 18.01 -40.43 7.25
C GLU A 690 17.95 -38.99 7.78
N GLY A 691 16.75 -38.38 7.83
CA GLY A 691 16.54 -37.00 8.28
C GLY A 691 16.72 -35.93 7.19
N ASN A 692 16.85 -36.32 5.91
CA ASN A 692 16.92 -35.36 4.81
C ASN A 692 15.52 -34.92 4.39
N ARG A 693 15.35 -33.61 4.22
CA ARG A 693 14.06 -33.02 3.83
C ARG A 693 13.90 -32.81 2.34
N THR A 694 12.79 -33.28 1.78
CA THR A 694 12.34 -33.00 0.41
C THR A 694 11.09 -32.11 0.39
N TYR A 695 10.88 -31.37 -0.71
CA TYR A 695 9.92 -30.26 -0.73
C TYR A 695 9.07 -30.24 -1.99
N ASP A 696 7.76 -30.03 -1.84
CA ASP A 696 6.83 -29.84 -2.95
C ASP A 696 5.90 -28.63 -2.72
N SER A 697 5.71 -27.84 -3.77
CA SER A 697 4.67 -26.81 -3.82
C SER A 697 3.39 -27.42 -4.40
N ILE A 698 2.30 -27.42 -3.64
CA ILE A 698 1.03 -28.03 -4.04
C ILE A 698 0.12 -26.95 -4.65
N PRO A 699 -0.22 -27.07 -5.94
CA PRO A 699 -1.16 -26.18 -6.61
C PRO A 699 -2.57 -26.24 -6.01
N PHE A 700 -3.30 -25.12 -6.05
CA PHE A 700 -4.65 -25.04 -5.47
C PHE A 700 -5.66 -26.00 -6.10
N ASN A 701 -5.58 -26.24 -7.40
CA ASN A 701 -6.48 -27.18 -8.09
C ASN A 701 -6.30 -28.61 -7.58
N ILE A 702 -5.05 -29.03 -7.37
CA ILE A 702 -4.71 -30.35 -6.81
C ILE A 702 -5.20 -30.44 -5.36
N ALA A 703 -4.95 -29.42 -4.54
CA ALA A 703 -5.48 -29.37 -3.18
C ALA A 703 -7.02 -29.43 -3.10
N VAL A 704 -7.73 -28.79 -4.04
CA VAL A 704 -9.20 -28.87 -4.15
C VAL A 704 -9.64 -30.29 -4.50
N GLU A 705 -8.93 -30.97 -5.39
CA GLU A 705 -9.24 -32.33 -5.83
C GLU A 705 -9.07 -33.35 -4.69
N HIS A 706 -7.94 -33.32 -3.99
CA HIS A 706 -7.72 -34.15 -2.78
C HIS A 706 -8.83 -33.94 -1.75
N LEU A 707 -9.12 -32.69 -1.39
CA LEU A 707 -10.16 -32.39 -0.39
C LEU A 707 -11.58 -32.80 -0.83
N LYS A 708 -11.87 -32.77 -2.13
CA LYS A 708 -13.14 -33.29 -2.67
C LYS A 708 -13.23 -34.81 -2.53
N ASN A 709 -12.11 -35.50 -2.69
CA ASN A 709 -11.99 -36.95 -2.52
C ASN A 709 -11.85 -37.38 -1.05
N LEU A 710 -11.96 -36.46 -0.10
CA LEU A 710 -11.77 -36.70 1.35
C LEU A 710 -10.33 -37.14 1.71
N GLU A 711 -9.36 -36.73 0.90
CA GLU A 711 -7.92 -36.94 1.13
C GLU A 711 -7.26 -35.71 1.76
N ASP A 712 -6.06 -35.90 2.31
CA ASP A 712 -5.24 -34.81 2.82
C ASP A 712 -4.74 -33.90 1.69
N ILE A 713 -4.51 -32.61 2.02
CA ILE A 713 -4.07 -31.59 1.07
C ILE A 713 -2.76 -31.99 0.36
N ALA A 714 -1.90 -32.71 1.08
CA ALA A 714 -0.64 -33.24 0.60
C ALA A 714 -0.65 -34.77 0.80
N PRO A 715 -0.07 -35.55 -0.13
CA PRO A 715 0.19 -36.97 0.08
C PRO A 715 0.94 -37.22 1.39
N GLN A 716 0.55 -38.24 2.15
CA GLN A 716 1.21 -38.59 3.41
C GLN A 716 2.60 -39.21 3.21
N ARG A 717 2.82 -39.85 2.05
CA ARG A 717 4.10 -40.41 1.64
C ARG A 717 4.35 -40.11 0.17
N LYS A 718 5.61 -39.89 -0.18
CA LYS A 718 6.07 -39.82 -1.58
C LYS A 718 6.39 -41.21 -2.13
N GLU A 719 6.52 -41.28 -3.46
CA GLU A 719 6.98 -42.48 -4.17
C GLU A 719 8.40 -42.92 -3.75
N ASP A 720 9.23 -41.97 -3.29
CA ASP A 720 10.58 -42.22 -2.77
C ASP A 720 10.61 -42.73 -1.31
N GLY A 721 9.45 -42.91 -0.67
CA GLY A 721 9.32 -43.37 0.72
C GLY A 721 9.27 -42.26 1.77
N SER A 722 9.62 -41.01 1.42
CA SER A 722 9.65 -39.88 2.36
C SER A 722 8.26 -39.63 2.98
N LYS A 723 8.21 -39.39 4.30
CA LYS A 723 6.97 -39.13 5.04
C LYS A 723 6.71 -37.62 5.15
N LEU A 724 5.45 -37.21 5.05
CA LEU A 724 5.04 -35.83 5.27
C LEU A 724 5.27 -35.42 6.74
N LEU A 725 6.07 -34.38 6.97
CA LEU A 725 6.23 -33.77 8.29
C LEU A 725 5.09 -32.80 8.59
N PHE A 726 4.95 -31.78 7.74
CA PHE A 726 3.91 -30.77 7.84
C PHE A 726 3.78 -29.99 6.52
N THR A 727 2.65 -29.31 6.38
CA THR A 727 2.41 -28.35 5.30
C THR A 727 2.54 -26.93 5.82
N LEU A 728 3.09 -26.05 5.00
CA LEU A 728 3.17 -24.61 5.25
C LEU A 728 2.30 -23.85 4.27
N SER A 729 1.56 -22.89 4.79
CA SER A 729 0.81 -21.91 4.01
C SER A 729 1.30 -20.49 4.27
N PRO A 730 0.99 -19.52 3.38
CA PRO A 730 1.25 -18.13 3.65
C PRO A 730 0.64 -17.71 5.00
N ASN A 731 1.44 -17.01 5.81
CA ASN A 731 1.21 -16.63 7.20
C ASN A 731 1.44 -17.71 8.27
N ASP A 732 1.81 -18.94 7.89
CA ASP A 732 2.25 -19.93 8.88
C ASP A 732 3.55 -19.48 9.53
N LEU A 733 3.62 -19.70 10.84
CA LEU A 733 4.80 -19.40 11.63
C LEU A 733 5.66 -20.65 11.75
N VAL A 734 6.97 -20.44 11.64
CA VAL A 734 7.97 -21.48 11.84
C VAL A 734 9.05 -20.96 12.79
N TYR A 735 9.53 -21.83 13.65
CA TYR A 735 10.66 -21.58 14.51
C TYR A 735 11.92 -22.20 13.91
N LEU A 736 13.05 -21.48 13.96
CA LEU A 736 14.34 -21.96 13.50
C LEU A 736 15.22 -22.32 14.70
N PRO A 737 15.37 -23.61 15.06
CA PRO A 737 16.25 -24.02 16.14
C PRO A 737 17.72 -23.85 15.78
N GLU A 738 18.56 -23.67 16.80
CA GLU A 738 20.02 -23.75 16.69
C GLU A 738 20.47 -25.22 16.74
N GLU A 739 21.68 -25.48 16.26
CA GLU A 739 22.22 -26.84 16.23
C GLU A 739 22.42 -27.36 17.66
N GLY A 740 21.80 -28.51 17.97
CA GLY A 740 21.81 -29.08 19.33
C GLY A 740 20.85 -28.43 20.33
N GLU A 741 20.01 -27.48 19.91
CA GLU A 741 19.03 -26.85 20.81
C GLU A 741 17.86 -27.79 21.13
N HIS A 742 17.59 -27.96 22.42
CA HIS A 742 16.36 -28.61 22.88
C HIS A 742 15.19 -27.62 22.85
N VAL A 743 14.25 -27.84 21.93
CA VAL A 743 13.11 -26.94 21.71
C VAL A 743 12.04 -27.15 22.78
N ASP A 744 11.97 -26.23 23.74
CA ASP A 744 10.85 -26.11 24.69
C ASP A 744 9.90 -24.98 24.25
N LYS A 745 8.60 -25.29 24.17
CA LYS A 745 7.54 -24.35 23.78
C LYS A 745 7.50 -23.10 24.67
N ASN A 746 7.89 -23.23 25.94
CA ASN A 746 7.85 -22.12 26.90
C ASN A 746 9.05 -21.18 26.80
N HIS A 747 10.15 -21.62 26.19
CA HIS A 747 11.44 -20.92 26.21
C HIS A 747 12.00 -20.63 24.80
N LEU A 748 11.13 -20.41 23.80
CA LEU A 748 11.57 -20.11 22.45
C LEU A 748 12.16 -18.70 22.31
N CYS A 749 13.28 -18.61 21.61
CA CYS A 749 13.84 -17.34 21.15
C CYS A 749 12.95 -16.69 20.07
N LYS A 750 12.25 -15.63 20.44
CA LYS A 750 11.23 -14.97 19.57
C LYS A 750 11.82 -14.36 18.30
N ASP A 751 13.09 -13.97 18.31
CA ASP A 751 13.79 -13.45 17.13
C ASP A 751 14.05 -14.51 16.06
N ARG A 752 13.92 -15.80 16.42
CA ARG A 752 14.05 -16.94 15.49
C ARG A 752 12.70 -17.48 15.00
N ILE A 753 11.63 -16.70 15.17
CA ILE A 753 10.30 -17.00 14.62
C ILE A 753 10.12 -16.28 13.28
N TYR A 754 9.83 -17.05 12.25
CA TYR A 754 9.66 -16.60 10.87
C TYR A 754 8.25 -16.89 10.38
N LYS A 755 7.71 -15.97 9.58
CA LYS A 755 6.45 -16.10 8.85
C LYS A 755 6.73 -16.55 7.42
N MET A 756 6.08 -17.62 6.98
CA MET A 756 6.07 -18.05 5.59
C MET A 756 5.28 -17.04 4.73
N VAL A 757 5.88 -16.57 3.64
CA VAL A 757 5.28 -15.57 2.74
C VAL A 757 4.80 -16.20 1.45
N SER A 758 5.60 -17.08 0.85
CA SER A 758 5.29 -17.71 -0.44
C SER A 758 6.22 -18.87 -0.75
N SER A 759 5.84 -19.72 -1.70
CA SER A 759 6.67 -20.81 -2.23
C SER A 759 6.61 -20.87 -3.76
N SER A 760 7.63 -21.47 -4.36
CA SER A 760 7.70 -21.74 -5.81
C SER A 760 8.60 -22.94 -6.07
N GLY A 761 8.05 -24.00 -6.67
CA GLY A 761 8.78 -25.26 -6.85
C GLY A 761 9.28 -25.80 -5.51
N LYS A 762 10.59 -25.99 -5.38
CA LYS A 762 11.26 -26.46 -4.15
C LYS A 762 11.71 -25.31 -3.21
N GLN A 763 11.42 -24.05 -3.57
CA GLN A 763 11.81 -22.86 -2.81
C GLN A 763 10.65 -22.39 -1.92
N SER A 764 10.99 -21.97 -0.69
CA SER A 764 10.05 -21.39 0.26
C SER A 764 10.66 -20.15 0.89
N PHE A 765 9.88 -19.09 0.97
CA PHE A 765 10.33 -17.76 1.36
C PHE A 765 9.64 -17.31 2.63
N PHE A 766 10.41 -16.69 3.50
CA PHE A 766 10.04 -16.29 4.85
C PHE A 766 10.44 -14.84 5.12
N ILE A 767 9.92 -14.28 6.20
CA ILE A 767 10.37 -13.03 6.84
C ILE A 767 10.24 -13.17 8.36
N PRO A 768 11.02 -12.48 9.19
CA PRO A 768 10.79 -12.47 10.64
C PRO A 768 9.34 -12.07 10.99
N CYS A 769 8.73 -12.70 12.00
CA CYS A 769 7.30 -12.58 12.24
C CYS A 769 6.84 -11.15 12.60
N ASN A 770 7.72 -10.36 13.21
CA ASN A 770 7.47 -8.95 13.55
C ASN A 770 7.46 -8.02 12.33
N VAL A 771 8.06 -8.40 11.20
CA VAL A 771 8.20 -7.53 10.02
C VAL A 771 6.85 -7.31 9.33
N ALA A 772 6.46 -6.04 9.24
CA ALA A 772 5.27 -5.60 8.51
C ALA A 772 5.61 -5.09 7.10
N THR A 773 6.63 -4.24 6.98
CA THR A 773 7.14 -3.76 5.69
C THR A 773 8.67 -3.72 5.69
N THR A 774 9.26 -3.79 4.49
CA THR A 774 10.70 -3.58 4.33
C THR A 774 11.08 -2.13 4.59
N ILE A 775 12.33 -1.90 5.02
CA ILE A 775 12.92 -0.57 5.16
C ILE A 775 13.17 0.03 3.77
N GLU A 776 13.82 -0.75 2.91
CA GLU A 776 14.06 -0.41 1.51
C GLU A 776 13.77 -1.58 0.60
N ASP A 777 12.99 -1.30 -0.45
CA ASP A 777 12.58 -2.27 -1.46
C ASP A 777 13.83 -2.92 -2.10
N LYS A 778 13.83 -4.25 -2.15
CA LYS A 778 14.87 -5.12 -2.75
C LYS A 778 16.23 -5.11 -2.06
N LYS A 779 16.43 -4.30 -1.01
CA LYS A 779 17.73 -4.21 -0.30
C LYS A 779 17.76 -4.88 1.06
N GLU A 780 16.69 -4.79 1.85
CA GLU A 780 16.75 -5.28 3.26
C GLU A 780 16.89 -6.80 3.39
N PHE A 781 16.27 -7.54 2.47
CA PHE A 781 16.25 -9.00 2.48
C PHE A 781 16.84 -9.54 1.17
N SER A 782 16.00 -9.89 0.20
CA SER A 782 16.42 -10.26 -1.15
C SER A 782 15.79 -9.31 -2.17
N PRO A 783 16.15 -9.42 -3.47
CA PRO A 783 15.46 -8.69 -4.54
C PRO A 783 13.95 -8.95 -4.62
N LEU A 784 13.44 -9.99 -3.94
CA LEU A 784 12.02 -10.30 -3.83
C LEU A 784 11.39 -9.85 -2.49
N ASN A 785 12.13 -9.12 -1.63
CA ASN A 785 11.73 -8.69 -0.28
C ASN A 785 11.40 -9.81 0.70
N LYS A 786 11.92 -11.01 0.46
CA LYS A 786 11.66 -12.22 1.24
C LYS A 786 12.87 -13.15 1.17
N MET A 787 13.09 -14.00 2.16
CA MET A 787 14.34 -14.76 2.30
C MET A 787 14.11 -16.26 2.39
N GLU A 788 14.98 -17.07 1.79
CA GLU A 788 15.01 -18.54 2.06
C GLU A 788 15.92 -18.87 3.24
N LYS A 789 17.00 -18.08 3.39
CA LYS A 789 17.96 -18.17 4.48
C LYS A 789 17.57 -17.19 5.59
N SER A 790 17.82 -17.57 6.83
CA SER A 790 17.70 -16.69 7.99
C SER A 790 18.67 -15.52 7.87
N ILE A 791 18.54 -14.55 8.79
CA ILE A 791 19.47 -13.41 8.86
C ILE A 791 20.92 -13.88 9.08
N ASN A 792 21.11 -15.04 9.72
CA ASN A 792 22.42 -15.65 9.98
C ASN A 792 22.88 -16.59 8.84
N GLY A 793 22.16 -16.66 7.72
CA GLY A 793 22.56 -17.46 6.55
C GLY A 793 22.11 -18.92 6.56
N VAL A 794 21.39 -19.38 7.59
CA VAL A 794 20.90 -20.76 7.72
C VAL A 794 19.66 -20.97 6.87
N MET A 795 19.57 -22.06 6.11
CA MET A 795 18.41 -22.36 5.25
C MET A 795 17.20 -22.73 6.12
N ILE A 796 16.18 -21.85 6.19
CA ILE A 796 15.07 -21.98 7.16
C ILE A 796 14.33 -23.30 6.96
N LYS A 797 13.95 -23.65 5.73
CA LYS A 797 13.16 -24.85 5.42
C LYS A 797 13.84 -26.18 5.80
N ARG A 798 15.17 -26.20 5.97
CA ARG A 798 15.92 -27.43 6.29
C ARG A 798 15.74 -27.89 7.72
N SER A 799 15.63 -26.97 8.67
CA SER A 799 15.57 -27.30 10.10
C SER A 799 14.39 -26.67 10.83
N CYS A 800 13.55 -25.87 10.16
CA CYS A 800 12.44 -25.22 10.83
C CYS A 800 11.39 -26.20 11.35
N ILE A 801 10.71 -25.77 12.42
CA ILE A 801 9.58 -26.46 13.05
C ILE A 801 8.35 -25.58 12.87
N LYS A 802 7.23 -26.14 12.42
CA LYS A 802 5.97 -25.41 12.36
C LYS A 802 5.44 -25.15 13.76
N ILE A 803 5.11 -23.90 14.06
CA ILE A 803 4.49 -23.51 15.33
C ILE A 803 3.06 -23.03 15.09
N ASN A 804 2.14 -23.41 15.98
CA ASN A 804 0.77 -22.94 15.97
C ASN A 804 0.61 -21.91 17.08
N VAL A 805 -0.01 -20.78 16.76
CA VAL A 805 -0.21 -19.67 17.69
C VAL A 805 -1.69 -19.36 17.76
N ASN A 806 -2.21 -19.18 18.98
CA ASN A 806 -3.60 -18.79 19.19
C ASN A 806 -3.81 -17.31 18.79
N ARG A 807 -5.00 -16.76 19.05
CA ARG A 807 -5.30 -15.36 18.70
C ARG A 807 -4.56 -14.34 19.56
N LEU A 808 -4.26 -14.69 20.81
CA LEU A 808 -3.59 -13.84 21.79
C LEU A 808 -2.07 -13.81 21.61
N GLY A 809 -1.52 -14.75 20.84
CA GLY A 809 -0.08 -14.85 20.59
C GLY A 809 0.60 -15.99 21.35
N ASP A 810 -0.16 -16.84 22.05
CA ASP A 810 0.40 -17.99 22.79
C ASP A 810 0.62 -19.18 21.86
N ILE A 811 1.75 -19.87 22.07
CA ILE A 811 2.14 -21.05 21.30
C ILE A 811 1.38 -22.27 21.83
N LEU A 812 0.75 -23.03 20.92
CA LEU A 812 -0.05 -24.22 21.22
C LEU A 812 0.76 -25.52 21.22
#